data_AF-A0A7Y2SQP8-F1
#
_entry.id   AF-A0A7Y2SQP8-F1
#
_cell.length_a   1.000
_cell.length_b   1.000
_cell.length_c   1.000
_cell.angle_alpha   90.00
_cell.angle_beta   90.00
_cell.angle_gamma   90.00
#
_symmetry.space_group_name_H-M   'P 1'
#
loop_
_entity.id
_entity.type
_entity.pdbx_description
1 polymer ?
#
loop_
_entity_poly.entity_id
_entity_poly.type
_entity_poly.pdbx_seq_one_letter_code
_entity_poly.pdbx_strand_id
1 'polypeptide(L)'
;MNNDTLPAIGMADAPLHLPGLDEEGEVYIRRAWAYFYPFLVEDLGLGTDWNDLPDAQTRSARLDRFTAFERSITRSDAALQADRERGLEIYRTTHLLKIAEALGFVQRCRTAAIRNLIRRGLLVPPQKYKDLKSAPAIDAVESWFLSAVANQRTAKQQSALLVKLGACRNEQTASRVVEAMRKAQVQASALARGVILATIDHGWAGMLLHSGHPCADVLLFLQCHANHIADLTPHPEQILGELRADLIALHSTLSAEVGANRRSLWQFNLLHLPPSSPLREAFRQRFGASAQDVIIARLGERRACTPSDASCLQETFLQGGLPALIDWRCNKSSLASDKSLAVQRIQRAVAMQLSPLPLSAQQRAIDILLHLRDACLEVGFLLPIVTLISQHPSNRYRARIGRRVWFGVGASISRRQRKYRRKGKQRWRQEHRESRKLDGPSHEDLLATAFVRRANLKSETEGRNLIRSFITYGGPGLFLRSEWADLFDTRFISFLSFFKLGRPDGALNWQSMMARLQSYAQEEGLTAPTSQVARAIFNRIPKPPNWHGGYGEDVATVRQRSTLVLRAPCLHEVWVALQVPQRLSIALVDEAGHPLSQSAAVLIFFEEHIERPVGLWVDSEPDPGLALHQALWHPGHPNWPLRGAPSVLKIPSLFLKQRQGDIERAADWMSSELQLLNRFQHSRQREKMAKAEDLMSRLVVDGTKFLRKIFGKRPITRREAVDGLLDWLTTGGEEGGRCFPNHRTPELPPGSITYGQTILPGYDLPVAGWLLPVLGQAQTQRNQVVYRGNVYTAPDFQVEPGLAVNLRGMPFLYAGVPNHIFVEETNGRLRCLVVHEPLR
;
A
#
# COMPACT_ATOMS: atom_id res chain seq x y z
N MET A 1 -0.05 9.73 -40.39
CA MET A 1 -1.02 8.68 -40.02
C MET A 1 -2.25 8.94 -40.86
N ASN A 2 -2.72 7.96 -41.62
CA ASN A 2 -3.90 8.11 -42.47
C ASN A 2 -5.15 8.18 -41.57
N ASN A 3 -6.09 9.07 -41.92
CA ASN A 3 -7.43 9.18 -41.32
C ASN A 3 -8.31 7.99 -41.76
N ASP A 4 -7.81 6.76 -41.61
CA ASP A 4 -8.59 5.57 -41.89
C ASP A 4 -9.79 5.54 -40.91
N THR A 5 -10.94 5.20 -41.47
CA THR A 5 -12.27 5.18 -40.86
C THR A 5 -12.26 4.78 -39.38
N LEU A 6 -12.51 5.75 -38.49
CA LEU A 6 -12.81 5.47 -37.09
C LEU A 6 -13.98 4.48 -37.03
N PRO A 7 -13.96 3.48 -36.15
CA PRO A 7 -15.08 2.56 -35.99
C PRO A 7 -16.35 3.38 -35.68
N ALA A 8 -17.40 3.19 -36.48
CA ALA A 8 -18.67 3.92 -36.33
C ALA A 8 -19.37 3.63 -34.99
N ILE A 9 -18.96 2.54 -34.32
CA ILE A 9 -19.48 2.09 -33.04
C ILE A 9 -18.89 2.95 -31.92
N GLY A 10 -19.73 3.77 -31.27
CA GLY A 10 -19.38 4.51 -30.05
C GLY A 10 -19.17 6.03 -30.19
N MET A 11 -19.25 6.59 -31.41
CA MET A 11 -19.13 8.05 -31.58
C MET A 11 -20.43 8.84 -31.33
N ALA A 12 -21.60 8.19 -31.46
CA ALA A 12 -22.91 8.85 -31.32
C ALA A 12 -23.33 9.15 -29.86
N ASP A 13 -22.81 8.38 -28.89
CA ASP A 13 -23.23 8.43 -27.48
C ASP A 13 -22.21 9.10 -26.54
N ALA A 14 -21.13 9.66 -27.07
CA ALA A 14 -20.08 10.23 -26.24
C ALA A 14 -20.36 11.74 -26.02
N PRO A 15 -20.64 12.19 -24.78
CA PRO A 15 -20.74 13.61 -24.46
C PRO A 15 -19.32 14.20 -24.50
N LEU A 16 -18.87 14.58 -25.69
CA LEU A 16 -17.46 14.84 -26.04
C LEU A 16 -17.09 16.33 -26.00
N HIS A 17 -17.52 17.03 -24.97
CA HIS A 17 -17.06 18.40 -24.75
C HIS A 17 -16.48 18.47 -23.35
N LEU A 18 -15.16 18.35 -23.23
CA LEU A 18 -14.46 18.67 -22.00
C LEU A 18 -14.48 20.20 -21.90
N PRO A 19 -15.28 20.83 -21.01
CA PRO A 19 -15.42 22.28 -21.04
C PRO A 19 -14.05 22.94 -20.91
N GLY A 20 -13.76 23.89 -21.80
CA GLY A 20 -12.52 24.67 -21.82
C GLY A 20 -11.27 23.92 -22.32
N LEU A 21 -11.41 22.76 -22.95
CA LEU A 21 -10.33 22.13 -23.72
C LEU A 21 -10.23 22.77 -25.12
N ASP A 22 -9.05 22.74 -25.73
CA ASP A 22 -8.88 23.16 -27.13
C ASP A 22 -9.22 22.02 -28.11
N GLU A 23 -9.33 22.37 -29.40
CA GLU A 23 -9.70 21.43 -30.46
C GLU A 23 -8.73 20.23 -30.55
N GLU A 24 -7.42 20.46 -30.36
CA GLU A 24 -6.42 19.40 -30.40
C GLU A 24 -6.64 18.37 -29.30
N GLY A 25 -6.88 18.84 -28.07
CA GLY A 25 -7.22 17.99 -26.93
C GLY A 25 -8.52 17.22 -27.16
N GLU A 26 -9.57 17.87 -27.67
CA GLU A 26 -10.86 17.23 -27.94
C GLU A 26 -10.74 16.12 -28.99
N VAL A 27 -10.08 16.40 -30.11
CA VAL A 27 -9.84 15.42 -31.18
C VAL A 27 -9.09 14.20 -30.63
N TYR A 28 -8.08 14.43 -29.78
CA TYR A 28 -7.36 13.33 -29.14
C TYR A 28 -8.27 12.50 -28.23
N ILE A 29 -9.06 13.14 -27.35
CA ILE A 29 -9.96 12.43 -26.43
C ILE A 29 -10.99 11.61 -27.22
N ARG A 30 -11.60 12.18 -28.26
CA ARG A 30 -12.55 11.49 -29.14
C ARG A 30 -11.94 10.22 -29.74
N ARG A 31 -10.75 10.37 -30.31
CA ARG A 31 -10.01 9.24 -30.90
C ARG A 31 -9.67 8.21 -29.84
N ALA A 32 -9.14 8.62 -28.68
CA ALA A 32 -8.79 7.70 -27.60
C ALA A 32 -10.02 6.93 -27.10
N TRP A 33 -11.13 7.64 -26.88
CA TRP A 33 -12.38 7.09 -26.40
C TRP A 33 -12.93 5.99 -27.32
N ALA A 34 -12.91 6.20 -28.64
CA ALA A 34 -13.37 5.18 -29.59
C ALA A 34 -12.67 3.82 -29.42
N TYR A 35 -11.42 3.81 -28.94
CA TYR A 35 -10.67 2.57 -28.65
C TYR A 35 -10.80 2.09 -27.21
N PHE A 36 -11.03 2.99 -26.26
CA PHE A 36 -11.25 2.65 -24.86
C PHE A 36 -12.67 2.15 -24.58
N TYR A 37 -13.66 2.63 -25.33
CA TYR A 37 -15.08 2.38 -25.07
C TYR A 37 -15.40 0.88 -24.97
N PRO A 38 -15.01 0.00 -25.92
CA PRO A 38 -15.30 -1.43 -25.79
C PRO A 38 -14.69 -2.02 -24.52
N PHE A 39 -13.45 -1.65 -24.19
CA PHE A 39 -12.79 -2.17 -23.01
C PHE A 39 -13.39 -1.64 -21.70
N LEU A 40 -13.65 -0.33 -21.60
CA LEU A 40 -14.15 0.27 -20.36
C LEU A 40 -15.63 -0.03 -20.12
N VAL A 41 -16.44 -0.03 -21.17
CA VAL A 41 -17.90 -0.17 -21.05
C VAL A 41 -18.31 -1.64 -21.18
N GLU A 42 -17.82 -2.36 -22.18
CA GLU A 42 -18.24 -3.75 -22.43
C GLU A 42 -17.46 -4.74 -21.54
N ASP A 43 -16.12 -4.66 -21.52
CA ASP A 43 -15.31 -5.64 -20.75
C ASP A 43 -15.33 -5.38 -19.23
N LEU A 44 -15.30 -4.12 -18.79
CA LEU A 44 -15.29 -3.75 -17.37
C LEU A 44 -16.68 -3.39 -16.81
N GLY A 45 -17.69 -3.26 -17.67
CA GLY A 45 -19.04 -2.86 -17.26
C GLY A 45 -19.10 -1.44 -16.68
N LEU A 46 -18.15 -0.55 -16.98
CA LEU A 46 -18.20 0.83 -16.48
C LEU A 46 -19.21 1.60 -17.32
N GLY A 47 -20.20 2.26 -16.70
CA GLY A 47 -21.21 3.03 -17.44
C GLY A 47 -20.62 4.10 -18.36
N THR A 48 -21.44 4.63 -19.26
CA THR A 48 -21.05 5.71 -20.20
C THR A 48 -20.95 7.09 -19.54
N ASP A 49 -21.45 7.22 -18.30
CA ASP A 49 -21.40 8.45 -17.51
C ASP A 49 -19.99 8.72 -16.96
N TRP A 50 -19.07 9.11 -17.84
CA TRP A 50 -17.77 9.60 -17.46
C TRP A 50 -17.87 11.10 -17.17
N ASN A 51 -18.29 11.42 -15.95
CA ASN A 51 -18.24 12.80 -15.46
C ASN A 51 -16.79 13.25 -15.25
N ASP A 52 -16.58 14.56 -15.40
CA ASP A 52 -15.29 15.22 -15.09
C ASP A 52 -14.94 15.14 -13.61
N LEU A 53 -15.95 14.99 -12.76
CA LEU A 53 -15.83 14.95 -11.31
C LEU A 53 -16.37 13.63 -10.78
N PRO A 54 -15.74 12.48 -11.07
CA PRO A 54 -16.19 11.24 -10.45
C PRO A 54 -15.94 11.37 -8.94
N ASP A 55 -17.02 11.23 -8.16
CA ASP A 55 -16.91 11.24 -6.71
C ASP A 55 -15.98 10.12 -6.21
N ALA A 56 -15.56 10.18 -4.95
CA ALA A 56 -14.62 9.20 -4.39
C ALA A 56 -15.15 7.75 -4.43
N GLN A 57 -16.46 7.56 -4.28
CA GLN A 57 -17.11 6.25 -4.31
C GLN A 57 -17.15 5.69 -5.73
N THR A 58 -17.54 6.52 -6.71
CA THR A 58 -17.53 6.17 -8.14
C THR A 58 -16.13 5.80 -8.62
N ARG A 59 -15.10 6.57 -8.23
CA ARG A 59 -13.70 6.23 -8.54
C ARG A 59 -13.27 4.91 -7.90
N SER A 60 -13.58 4.70 -6.63
CA SER A 60 -13.26 3.43 -5.94
C SER A 60 -13.93 2.25 -6.64
N ALA A 61 -15.23 2.36 -6.96
CA ALA A 61 -15.99 1.31 -7.63
C ALA A 61 -15.40 0.97 -9.02
N ARG A 62 -15.02 1.98 -9.81
CA ARG A 62 -14.34 1.79 -11.10
C ARG A 62 -12.99 1.09 -10.94
N LEU A 63 -12.19 1.51 -9.98
CA LEU A 63 -10.88 0.92 -9.70
C LEU A 63 -11.01 -0.52 -9.19
N ASP A 64 -12.00 -0.81 -8.36
CA ASP A 64 -12.26 -2.14 -7.84
C ASP A 64 -12.70 -3.09 -8.95
N ARG A 65 -13.57 -2.65 -9.88
CA ARG A 65 -13.94 -3.41 -11.08
C ARG A 65 -12.74 -3.69 -11.98
N PHE A 66 -11.93 -2.67 -12.27
CA PHE A 66 -10.71 -2.85 -13.05
C PHE A 66 -9.74 -3.84 -12.38
N THR A 67 -9.56 -3.73 -11.06
CA THR A 67 -8.71 -4.64 -10.28
C THR A 67 -9.28 -6.05 -10.22
N ALA A 68 -10.60 -6.20 -10.12
CA ALA A 68 -11.28 -7.50 -10.15
C ALA A 68 -11.12 -8.19 -11.50
N PHE A 69 -11.23 -7.44 -12.61
CA PHE A 69 -10.95 -7.93 -13.96
C PHE A 69 -9.48 -8.35 -14.13
N GLU A 70 -8.51 -7.53 -13.69
CA GLU A 70 -7.11 -7.95 -13.72
C GLU A 70 -6.88 -9.22 -12.88
N ARG A 71 -7.57 -9.34 -11.74
CA ARG A 71 -7.50 -10.54 -10.89
C ARG A 71 -8.11 -11.75 -11.58
N SER A 72 -9.28 -11.62 -12.23
CA SER A 72 -9.95 -12.76 -12.89
C SER A 72 -9.08 -13.35 -14.00
N ILE A 73 -8.39 -12.52 -14.77
CA ILE A 73 -7.40 -12.94 -15.77
C ILE A 73 -6.22 -13.66 -15.14
N THR A 74 -5.78 -13.24 -13.95
CA THR A 74 -4.65 -13.85 -13.24
C THR A 74 -5.01 -15.07 -12.38
N ARG A 75 -6.30 -15.40 -12.21
CA ARG A 75 -6.82 -16.44 -11.30
C ARG A 75 -6.96 -17.83 -11.93
N SER A 76 -6.48 -18.05 -13.17
CA SER A 76 -6.27 -19.41 -13.67
C SER A 76 -5.42 -20.20 -12.67
N ASP A 77 -5.91 -21.39 -12.27
CA ASP A 77 -5.44 -22.21 -11.14
C ASP A 77 -3.97 -21.97 -10.74
N ALA A 78 -3.78 -21.55 -9.48
CA ALA A 78 -2.48 -21.22 -8.90
C ALA A 78 -1.45 -22.37 -8.92
N ALA A 79 -1.81 -23.55 -9.42
CA ALA A 79 -0.94 -24.71 -9.55
C ALA A 79 0.15 -24.55 -10.63
N LEU A 80 0.01 -23.66 -11.60
CA LEU A 80 1.01 -23.48 -12.67
C LEU A 80 1.25 -21.99 -12.97
N GLN A 81 2.40 -21.47 -12.51
CA GLN A 81 2.88 -20.12 -12.82
C GLN A 81 2.88 -19.80 -14.34
N ALA A 82 3.00 -20.82 -15.19
CA ALA A 82 2.91 -20.71 -16.64
C ALA A 82 1.54 -20.22 -17.13
N ASP A 83 0.44 -20.64 -16.51
CA ASP A 83 -0.91 -20.25 -16.91
C ASP A 83 -1.21 -18.80 -16.52
N ARG A 84 -0.69 -18.36 -15.38
CA ARG A 84 -0.73 -16.94 -14.99
C ARG A 84 0.05 -16.06 -15.97
N GLU A 85 1.24 -16.48 -16.37
CA GLU A 85 2.05 -15.76 -17.37
C GLU A 85 1.34 -15.71 -18.73
N ARG A 86 0.67 -16.81 -19.11
CA ARG A 86 -0.15 -16.88 -20.33
C ARG A 86 -1.37 -15.96 -20.27
N GLY A 87 -2.12 -15.94 -19.17
CA GLY A 87 -3.27 -15.05 -18.98
C GLY A 87 -2.89 -13.57 -19.03
N LEU A 88 -1.77 -13.21 -18.38
CA LEU A 88 -1.22 -11.85 -18.46
C LEU A 88 -0.78 -11.48 -19.88
N GLU A 89 -0.20 -12.42 -20.62
CA GLU A 89 0.20 -12.19 -22.00
C GLU A 89 -1.04 -11.97 -22.88
N ILE A 90 -2.06 -12.83 -22.77
CA ILE A 90 -3.34 -12.67 -23.50
C ILE A 90 -3.97 -11.31 -23.21
N TYR A 91 -4.05 -10.90 -21.95
CA TYR A 91 -4.57 -9.58 -21.59
C TYR A 91 -3.80 -8.44 -22.24
N ARG A 92 -2.47 -8.50 -22.19
CA ARG A 92 -1.60 -7.50 -22.80
C ARG A 92 -1.77 -7.45 -24.30
N THR A 93 -1.77 -8.60 -24.98
CA THR A 93 -1.82 -8.66 -26.44
C THR A 93 -3.22 -8.36 -26.99
N THR A 94 -4.27 -8.83 -26.32
CA THR A 94 -5.64 -8.77 -26.84
C THR A 94 -6.32 -7.43 -26.55
N HIS A 95 -6.07 -6.82 -25.40
CA HIS A 95 -6.73 -5.56 -25.00
C HIS A 95 -5.73 -4.39 -25.01
N LEU A 96 -4.71 -4.42 -24.15
CA LEU A 96 -3.84 -3.27 -23.94
C LEU A 96 -2.98 -2.91 -25.15
N LEU A 97 -2.51 -3.89 -25.92
CA LEU A 97 -1.67 -3.65 -27.09
C LEU A 97 -2.48 -3.02 -28.22
N LYS A 98 -3.73 -3.46 -28.45
CA LYS A 98 -4.61 -2.85 -29.46
C LYS A 98 -4.87 -1.37 -29.14
N ILE A 99 -5.19 -1.07 -27.88
CA ILE A 99 -5.32 0.30 -27.39
C ILE A 99 -3.99 1.07 -27.60
N ALA A 100 -2.86 0.48 -27.21
CA ALA A 100 -1.55 1.11 -27.36
C ALA A 100 -1.17 1.37 -28.83
N GLU A 101 -1.56 0.51 -29.76
CA GLU A 101 -1.35 0.67 -31.20
C GLU A 101 -2.18 1.83 -31.74
N ALA A 102 -3.47 1.85 -31.42
CA ALA A 102 -4.39 2.90 -31.83
C ALA A 102 -3.98 4.31 -31.33
N LEU A 103 -3.44 4.39 -30.12
CA LEU A 103 -2.90 5.63 -29.54
C LEU A 103 -1.49 5.96 -30.02
N GLY A 104 -0.89 5.13 -30.88
CA GLY A 104 0.48 5.31 -31.39
C GLY A 104 1.59 5.05 -30.36
N PHE A 105 1.27 4.48 -29.20
CA PHE A 105 2.24 4.22 -28.12
C PHE A 105 3.25 3.16 -28.52
N VAL A 106 2.81 2.14 -29.28
CA VAL A 106 3.69 1.11 -29.82
C VAL A 106 4.75 1.73 -30.71
N GLN A 107 4.35 2.56 -31.68
CA GLN A 107 5.30 3.25 -32.55
C GLN A 107 6.29 4.08 -31.74
N ARG A 108 5.82 4.96 -30.83
CA ARG A 108 6.72 5.81 -30.02
C ARG A 108 7.71 5.02 -29.19
N CYS A 109 7.29 3.92 -28.54
CA CYS A 109 8.18 3.07 -27.76
C CYS A 109 9.20 2.34 -28.65
N ARG A 110 8.79 1.90 -29.84
CA ARG A 110 9.66 1.27 -30.84
C ARG A 110 10.69 2.25 -31.37
N THR A 111 10.30 3.45 -31.80
CA THR A 111 11.20 4.53 -32.24
C THR A 111 12.25 4.84 -31.16
N ALA A 112 11.82 4.96 -29.90
CA ALA A 112 12.71 5.23 -28.77
C ALA A 112 13.69 4.08 -28.51
N ALA A 113 13.23 2.83 -28.62
CA ALA A 113 14.07 1.64 -28.48
C ALA A 113 15.11 1.56 -29.62
N ILE A 114 14.68 1.73 -30.87
CA ILE A 114 15.55 1.75 -32.06
C ILE A 114 16.62 2.84 -31.94
N ARG A 115 16.23 4.08 -31.59
CA ARG A 115 17.17 5.19 -31.37
C ARG A 115 18.21 4.83 -30.30
N ASN A 116 17.81 4.18 -29.22
CA ASN A 116 18.73 3.76 -28.17
C ASN A 116 19.64 2.60 -28.59
N LEU A 117 19.15 1.66 -29.41
CA LEU A 117 19.93 0.55 -29.96
C LEU A 117 20.99 1.04 -30.95
N ILE A 118 20.63 1.97 -31.84
CA ILE A 118 21.57 2.63 -32.78
C ILE A 118 22.64 3.39 -32.01
N ARG A 119 22.25 4.21 -31.03
CA ARG A 119 23.19 4.97 -30.20
C ARG A 119 24.19 4.08 -29.44
N ARG A 120 23.81 2.83 -29.16
CA ARG A 120 24.66 1.84 -28.49
C ARG A 120 25.48 0.97 -29.45
N GLY A 121 25.33 1.17 -30.76
CA GLY A 121 25.99 0.35 -31.79
C GLY A 121 25.49 -1.10 -31.82
N LEU A 122 24.29 -1.37 -31.26
CA LEU A 122 23.69 -2.71 -31.27
C LEU A 122 22.86 -2.96 -32.53
N LEU A 123 22.38 -1.90 -33.17
CA LEU A 123 21.66 -1.94 -34.43
C LEU A 123 22.36 -1.00 -35.41
N VAL A 124 22.81 -1.53 -36.53
CA VAL A 124 23.47 -0.78 -37.60
C VAL A 124 22.45 -0.62 -38.75
N PRO A 125 22.15 0.62 -39.19
CA PRO A 125 21.31 0.82 -40.36
C PRO A 125 21.96 0.21 -41.62
N PRO A 126 21.17 -0.27 -42.60
CA PRO A 126 21.70 -0.80 -43.86
C PRO A 126 22.66 0.15 -44.55
N GLN A 127 23.64 -0.41 -45.26
CA GLN A 127 24.71 0.34 -45.95
C GLN A 127 24.17 1.38 -46.94
N LYS A 128 23.03 1.10 -47.60
CA LYS A 128 22.30 2.03 -48.48
C LYS A 128 21.93 3.37 -47.81
N TYR A 129 21.87 3.42 -46.47
CA TYR A 129 21.59 4.63 -45.71
C TYR A 129 22.84 5.34 -45.17
N LYS A 130 24.04 4.75 -45.31
CA LYS A 130 25.32 5.38 -44.95
C LYS A 130 25.84 6.32 -46.04
N ASP A 131 25.43 6.09 -47.29
CA ASP A 131 25.87 6.88 -48.45
C ASP A 131 25.06 8.19 -48.61
N LEU A 132 23.99 8.35 -47.83
CA LEU A 132 23.28 9.62 -47.71
C LEU A 132 24.16 10.57 -46.88
N LYS A 133 24.54 11.71 -47.46
CA LYS A 133 25.33 12.76 -46.77
C LYS A 133 24.64 13.31 -45.51
N SER A 134 23.34 13.07 -45.34
CA SER A 134 22.57 13.34 -44.13
C SER A 134 22.30 12.05 -43.36
N ALA A 135 22.38 12.11 -42.03
CA ALA A 135 21.98 10.98 -41.19
C ALA A 135 20.57 10.53 -41.60
N PRO A 136 20.34 9.23 -41.87
CA PRO A 136 19.05 8.77 -42.34
C PRO A 136 17.96 9.16 -41.34
N ALA A 137 16.83 9.68 -41.86
CA ALA A 137 15.67 9.95 -41.04
C ALA A 137 15.32 8.69 -40.24
N ILE A 138 15.17 8.83 -38.93
CA ILE A 138 14.92 7.71 -38.02
C ILE A 138 13.71 6.89 -38.46
N ASP A 139 12.73 7.56 -39.07
CA ASP A 139 11.51 6.94 -39.59
C ASP A 139 11.78 5.96 -40.73
N ALA A 140 12.79 6.21 -41.57
CA ALA A 140 13.21 5.30 -42.64
C ALA A 140 13.91 4.05 -42.07
N VAL A 141 14.74 4.23 -41.04
CA VAL A 141 15.40 3.11 -40.34
C VAL A 141 14.38 2.28 -39.57
N GLU A 142 13.40 2.91 -38.95
CA GLU A 142 12.30 2.24 -38.27
C GLU A 142 11.41 1.45 -39.25
N SER A 143 10.96 2.08 -40.33
CA SER A 143 10.13 1.43 -41.35
C SER A 143 10.83 0.21 -41.96
N TRP A 144 12.10 0.34 -42.32
CA TRP A 144 12.91 -0.78 -42.77
C TRP A 144 13.00 -1.89 -41.72
N PHE A 145 13.32 -1.54 -40.47
CA PHE A 145 13.48 -2.52 -39.41
C PHE A 145 12.19 -3.29 -39.16
N LEU A 146 11.05 -2.59 -39.08
CA LEU A 146 9.73 -3.19 -38.88
C LEU A 146 9.34 -4.08 -40.04
N SER A 147 9.56 -3.65 -41.29
CA SER A 147 9.33 -4.49 -42.48
C SER A 147 10.19 -5.76 -42.45
N ALA A 148 11.46 -5.65 -42.05
CA ALA A 148 12.35 -6.80 -41.98
C ALA A 148 11.87 -7.85 -40.96
N VAL A 149 11.35 -7.44 -39.80
CA VAL A 149 10.92 -8.38 -38.75
C VAL A 149 9.46 -8.80 -38.82
N ALA A 150 8.61 -8.10 -39.58
CA ALA A 150 7.16 -8.35 -39.66
C ALA A 150 6.79 -9.75 -40.19
N ASN A 151 7.58 -10.29 -41.12
CA ASN A 151 7.28 -11.57 -41.77
C ASN A 151 7.80 -12.80 -41.02
N GLN A 152 8.49 -12.62 -39.89
CA GLN A 152 9.13 -13.71 -39.15
C GLN A 152 8.33 -14.08 -37.90
N ARG A 153 7.95 -15.36 -37.78
CA ARG A 153 7.04 -15.84 -36.73
C ARG A 153 7.72 -16.03 -35.37
N THR A 154 9.05 -16.24 -35.33
CA THR A 154 9.77 -16.52 -34.07
C THR A 154 10.90 -15.53 -33.81
N ALA A 155 11.19 -15.28 -32.53
CA ALA A 155 12.31 -14.42 -32.11
C ALA A 155 13.68 -14.91 -32.64
N LYS A 156 13.83 -16.24 -32.80
CA LYS A 156 15.02 -16.87 -33.40
C LYS A 156 15.15 -16.53 -34.88
N GLN A 157 14.07 -16.65 -35.65
CA GLN A 157 14.05 -16.27 -37.07
C GLN A 157 14.30 -14.76 -37.27
N GLN A 158 13.70 -13.92 -36.43
CA GLN A 158 13.97 -12.48 -36.42
C GLN A 158 15.45 -12.18 -36.14
N SER A 159 16.04 -12.85 -35.14
CA SER A 159 17.46 -12.66 -34.80
C SER A 159 18.38 -13.09 -35.94
N ALA A 160 18.14 -14.26 -36.53
CA ALA A 160 18.92 -14.78 -37.66
C ALA A 160 18.82 -13.85 -38.89
N LEU A 161 17.63 -13.34 -39.18
CA LEU A 161 17.43 -12.39 -40.28
C LEU A 161 18.18 -11.08 -40.05
N LEU A 162 18.18 -10.52 -38.83
CA LEU A 162 18.93 -9.30 -38.52
C LEU A 162 20.44 -9.49 -38.69
N VAL A 163 20.98 -10.67 -38.38
CA VAL A 163 22.39 -11.00 -38.68
C VAL A 163 22.62 -11.12 -40.18
N LYS A 164 21.73 -11.84 -40.89
CA LYS A 164 21.81 -12.02 -42.35
C LYS A 164 21.78 -10.69 -43.11
N LEU A 165 20.99 -9.73 -42.63
CA LEU A 165 20.89 -8.38 -43.19
C LEU A 165 22.07 -7.46 -42.82
N GLY A 166 23.03 -7.94 -42.02
CA GLY A 166 24.15 -7.13 -41.51
C GLY A 166 23.72 -6.05 -40.51
N ALA A 167 22.49 -6.11 -40.01
CA ALA A 167 21.93 -5.15 -39.06
C ALA A 167 22.55 -5.30 -37.66
N CYS A 168 22.98 -6.52 -37.33
CA CYS A 168 23.55 -6.90 -36.05
C CYS A 168 24.83 -7.72 -36.30
N ARG A 169 25.86 -7.48 -35.48
CA ARG A 169 27.16 -8.15 -35.63
C ARG A 169 27.10 -9.67 -35.45
N ASN A 170 26.25 -10.15 -34.56
CA ASN A 170 26.12 -11.56 -34.22
C ASN A 170 24.72 -11.85 -33.65
N GLU A 171 24.40 -13.15 -33.53
CA GLU A 171 23.10 -13.63 -33.07
C GLU A 171 22.75 -13.13 -31.66
N GLN A 172 23.73 -13.09 -30.74
CA GLN A 172 23.51 -12.56 -29.38
C GLN A 172 23.06 -11.09 -29.38
N THR A 173 23.65 -10.27 -30.25
CA THR A 173 23.27 -8.86 -30.40
C THR A 173 21.88 -8.75 -31.01
N ALA A 174 21.58 -9.56 -32.04
CA ALA A 174 20.27 -9.61 -32.67
C ALA A 174 19.16 -10.04 -31.69
N SER A 175 19.41 -11.05 -30.84
CA SER A 175 18.46 -11.45 -29.79
C SER A 175 18.21 -10.35 -28.76
N ARG A 176 19.24 -9.56 -28.41
CA ARG A 176 19.07 -8.39 -27.54
C ARG A 176 18.23 -7.29 -28.20
N VAL A 177 18.38 -7.10 -29.51
CA VAL A 177 17.54 -6.18 -30.30
C VAL A 177 16.09 -6.64 -30.31
N VAL A 178 15.83 -7.91 -30.64
CA VAL A 178 14.47 -8.50 -30.62
C VAL A 178 13.83 -8.40 -29.23
N GLU A 179 14.58 -8.72 -28.17
CA GLU A 179 14.08 -8.60 -26.79
C GLU A 179 13.79 -7.14 -26.40
N ALA A 180 14.58 -6.17 -26.87
CA ALA A 180 14.31 -4.75 -26.63
C ALA A 180 13.01 -4.31 -27.33
N MET A 181 12.69 -4.87 -28.50
CA MET A 181 11.45 -4.59 -29.22
C MET A 181 10.23 -5.20 -28.51
N ARG A 182 10.35 -6.43 -27.99
CA ARG A 182 9.33 -7.04 -27.14
C ARG A 182 9.08 -6.22 -25.88
N LYS A 183 10.17 -5.75 -25.23
CA LYS A 183 10.07 -4.82 -24.09
C LYS A 183 9.40 -3.50 -24.45
N ALA A 184 9.61 -2.98 -25.66
CA ALA A 184 8.95 -1.77 -26.13
C ALA A 184 7.42 -1.96 -26.26
N GLN A 185 6.95 -3.13 -26.72
CA GLN A 185 5.53 -3.46 -26.73
C GLN A 185 4.95 -3.57 -25.32
N VAL A 186 5.65 -4.28 -24.41
CA VAL A 186 5.24 -4.35 -22.99
C VAL A 186 5.16 -2.96 -22.36
N GLN A 187 6.12 -2.09 -22.68
CA GLN A 187 6.11 -0.70 -22.24
C GLN A 187 4.92 0.07 -22.82
N ALA A 188 4.58 -0.12 -24.11
CA ALA A 188 3.43 0.50 -24.73
C ALA A 188 2.10 0.06 -24.10
N SER A 189 1.92 -1.25 -23.83
CA SER A 189 0.77 -1.76 -23.08
C SER A 189 0.70 -1.17 -21.66
N ALA A 190 1.85 -0.98 -21.01
CA ALA A 190 1.90 -0.33 -19.70
C ALA A 190 1.51 1.15 -19.75
N LEU A 191 1.83 1.87 -20.83
CA LEU A 191 1.36 3.24 -21.05
C LEU A 191 -0.16 3.27 -21.26
N ALA A 192 -0.72 2.36 -22.07
CA ALA A 192 -2.17 2.25 -22.26
C ALA A 192 -2.90 1.96 -20.94
N ARG A 193 -2.37 1.03 -20.13
CA ARG A 193 -2.86 0.78 -18.77
C ARG A 193 -2.76 2.02 -17.88
N GLY A 194 -1.69 2.80 -18.02
CA GLY A 194 -1.52 4.07 -17.32
C GLY A 194 -2.62 5.08 -17.66
N VAL A 195 -2.98 5.19 -18.95
CA VAL A 195 -4.10 6.03 -19.40
C VAL A 195 -5.42 5.56 -18.81
N ILE A 196 -5.72 4.25 -18.83
CA ILE A 196 -6.94 3.69 -18.21
C ILE A 196 -7.06 4.10 -16.75
N LEU A 197 -5.99 3.89 -15.98
CA LEU A 197 -5.98 4.24 -14.56
C LEU A 197 -6.11 5.76 -14.35
N ALA A 198 -5.44 6.56 -15.15
CA ALA A 198 -5.58 8.01 -15.10
C ALA A 198 -7.00 8.45 -15.44
N THR A 199 -7.66 7.82 -16.41
CA THR A 199 -9.06 8.09 -16.76
C THR A 199 -10.01 7.70 -15.61
N ILE A 200 -9.76 6.57 -14.95
CA ILE A 200 -10.51 6.19 -13.74
C ILE A 200 -10.33 7.23 -12.62
N ASP A 201 -9.10 7.72 -12.41
CA ASP A 201 -8.77 8.65 -11.32
C ASP A 201 -9.20 10.11 -11.59
N HIS A 202 -9.16 10.52 -12.86
CA HIS A 202 -9.21 11.91 -13.31
C HIS A 202 -10.25 12.18 -14.41
N GLY A 203 -11.13 11.23 -14.73
CA GLY A 203 -12.11 11.39 -15.80
C GLY A 203 -11.46 11.62 -17.16
N TRP A 204 -12.08 12.44 -18.01
CA TRP A 204 -11.61 12.72 -19.36
C TRP A 204 -10.19 13.31 -19.45
N ALA A 205 -9.81 14.15 -18.48
CA ALA A 205 -8.44 14.70 -18.42
C ALA A 205 -7.39 13.59 -18.31
N GLY A 206 -7.74 12.45 -17.70
CA GLY A 206 -6.92 11.24 -17.62
C GLY A 206 -6.51 10.69 -18.99
N MET A 207 -7.36 10.85 -20.02
CA MET A 207 -7.07 10.40 -21.37
C MET A 207 -5.94 11.18 -22.04
N LEU A 208 -5.71 12.43 -21.63
CA LEU A 208 -4.60 13.24 -22.13
C LEU A 208 -3.24 12.73 -21.64
N LEU A 209 -3.20 11.79 -20.69
CA LEU A 209 -1.94 11.20 -20.24
C LEU A 209 -1.23 10.54 -21.44
N HIS A 210 0.00 10.97 -21.69
CA HIS A 210 0.81 10.52 -22.83
C HIS A 210 0.26 10.90 -24.22
N SER A 211 -0.73 11.79 -24.36
CA SER A 211 -1.22 12.23 -25.68
C SER A 211 -0.15 12.99 -26.48
N GLY A 212 0.75 13.69 -25.77
CA GLY A 212 1.67 14.65 -26.37
C GLY A 212 1.13 16.08 -26.38
N HIS A 213 -0.13 16.26 -25.95
CA HIS A 213 -0.75 17.56 -25.80
C HIS A 213 0.09 18.48 -24.89
N PRO A 214 0.40 19.72 -25.29
CA PRO A 214 1.31 20.59 -24.55
C PRO A 214 0.89 20.85 -23.10
N CYS A 215 -0.43 20.93 -22.86
CA CYS A 215 -1.00 21.19 -21.54
C CYS A 215 -1.39 19.95 -20.73
N ALA A 216 -1.12 18.72 -21.20
CA ALA A 216 -1.61 17.50 -20.54
C ALA A 216 -1.26 17.44 -19.04
N ASP A 217 0.00 17.70 -18.68
CA ASP A 217 0.46 17.69 -17.29
C ASP A 217 -0.23 18.76 -16.44
N VAL A 218 -0.55 19.92 -17.04
CA VAL A 218 -1.21 21.05 -16.37
C VAL A 218 -2.68 20.73 -16.09
N LEU A 219 -3.36 20.16 -17.07
CA LEU A 219 -4.78 19.79 -16.96
C LEU A 219 -4.97 18.62 -15.99
N LEU A 220 -4.10 17.62 -16.01
CA LEU A 220 -4.06 16.56 -15.01
C LEU A 220 -3.80 17.11 -13.60
N PHE A 221 -2.92 18.11 -13.49
CA PHE A 221 -2.66 18.78 -12.21
C PHE A 221 -3.89 19.54 -11.71
N LEU A 222 -4.57 20.32 -12.55
CA LEU A 222 -5.84 20.96 -12.21
C LEU A 222 -6.89 19.93 -11.79
N GLN A 223 -6.98 18.80 -12.49
CA GLN A 223 -7.94 17.74 -12.18
C GLN A 223 -7.70 17.10 -10.80
N CYS A 224 -6.47 17.14 -10.26
CA CYS A 224 -6.21 16.74 -8.88
C CYS A 224 -6.89 17.67 -7.84
N HIS A 225 -7.29 18.88 -8.24
CA HIS A 225 -8.01 19.86 -7.43
C HIS A 225 -9.52 19.87 -7.67
N ALA A 226 -10.05 19.00 -8.51
CA ALA A 226 -11.44 19.02 -8.95
C ALA A 226 -12.43 18.87 -7.77
N ASN A 227 -12.21 17.90 -6.87
CA ASN A 227 -13.03 17.76 -5.66
C ASN A 227 -13.02 19.01 -4.79
N HIS A 228 -11.86 19.68 -4.72
CA HIS A 228 -11.75 20.90 -3.95
C HIS A 228 -12.50 22.06 -4.60
N ILE A 229 -12.59 22.11 -5.92
CA ILE A 229 -13.42 23.09 -6.63
C ILE A 229 -14.91 22.79 -6.38
N ALA A 230 -15.32 21.52 -6.42
CA ALA A 230 -16.68 21.08 -6.04
C ALA A 230 -17.10 21.49 -4.63
N ASP A 231 -16.12 21.63 -3.74
CA ASP A 231 -16.36 22.08 -2.37
C ASP A 231 -16.53 23.59 -2.24
N LEU A 232 -15.96 24.37 -3.17
CA LEU A 232 -15.94 25.83 -3.10
C LEU A 232 -17.07 26.48 -3.90
N THR A 233 -17.68 25.76 -4.84
CA THR A 233 -18.72 26.31 -5.72
C THR A 233 -19.83 25.29 -5.98
N PRO A 234 -21.11 25.72 -6.08
CA PRO A 234 -22.19 24.86 -6.53
C PRO A 234 -22.09 24.48 -8.02
N HIS A 235 -21.21 25.11 -8.80
CA HIS A 235 -21.05 24.89 -10.24
C HIS A 235 -19.61 24.48 -10.61
N PRO A 236 -19.10 23.33 -10.12
CA PRO A 236 -17.69 23.01 -10.26
C PRO A 236 -17.24 22.62 -11.66
N GLU A 237 -18.12 22.04 -12.47
CA GLU A 237 -17.81 21.72 -13.87
C GLU A 237 -17.58 22.98 -14.71
N GLN A 238 -18.41 24.00 -14.50
CA GLN A 238 -18.24 25.31 -15.14
C GLN A 238 -16.91 25.93 -14.72
N ILE A 239 -16.60 25.97 -13.42
CA ILE A 239 -15.35 26.55 -12.92
C ILE A 239 -14.12 25.77 -13.40
N LEU A 240 -14.18 24.43 -13.42
CA LEU A 240 -13.14 23.62 -14.01
C LEU A 240 -12.94 23.96 -15.48
N GLY A 241 -14.02 24.13 -16.24
CA GLY A 241 -13.95 24.55 -17.63
C GLY A 241 -13.28 25.91 -17.81
N GLU A 242 -13.65 26.89 -17.00
CA GLU A 242 -13.01 28.21 -17.01
C GLU A 242 -11.51 28.13 -16.69
N LEU A 243 -11.13 27.34 -15.68
CA LEU A 243 -9.74 27.15 -15.28
C LEU A 243 -8.92 26.41 -16.34
N ARG A 244 -9.49 25.43 -17.05
CA ARG A 244 -8.80 24.75 -18.16
C ARG A 244 -8.51 25.72 -19.29
N ALA A 245 -9.52 26.51 -19.69
CA ALA A 245 -9.36 27.53 -20.71
C ALA A 245 -8.29 28.58 -20.31
N ASP A 246 -8.31 29.02 -19.06
CA ASP A 246 -7.31 29.93 -18.50
C ASP A 246 -5.89 29.35 -18.57
N LEU A 247 -5.71 28.10 -18.15
CA LEU A 247 -4.41 27.43 -18.13
C LEU A 247 -3.87 27.14 -19.54
N ILE A 248 -4.74 26.77 -20.49
CA ILE A 248 -4.36 26.59 -21.90
C ILE A 248 -3.93 27.94 -22.50
N ALA A 249 -4.71 28.99 -22.28
CA ALA A 249 -4.37 30.33 -22.76
C ALA A 249 -3.04 30.83 -22.16
N LEU A 250 -2.84 30.68 -20.84
CA LEU A 250 -1.59 31.01 -20.16
C LEU A 250 -0.40 30.20 -20.69
N HIS A 251 -0.54 28.87 -20.80
CA HIS A 251 0.51 28.00 -21.30
C HIS A 251 0.92 28.41 -22.71
N SER A 252 -0.05 28.54 -23.61
CA SER A 252 0.20 28.85 -25.01
C SER A 252 0.84 30.24 -25.13
N THR A 253 0.40 31.24 -24.35
CA THR A 253 0.92 32.62 -24.46
C THR A 253 2.34 32.68 -23.93
N LEU A 254 2.57 32.16 -22.72
CA LEU A 254 3.89 32.18 -22.09
C LEU A 254 4.91 31.24 -22.76
N SER A 255 4.44 30.20 -23.47
CA SER A 255 5.32 29.31 -24.24
C SER A 255 5.74 29.90 -25.57
N ALA A 256 4.87 30.70 -26.20
CA ALA A 256 5.18 31.42 -27.44
C ALA A 256 6.12 32.61 -27.19
N GLU A 257 6.05 33.20 -25.99
CA GLU A 257 6.96 34.28 -25.61
C GLU A 257 8.34 33.78 -25.21
N VAL A 258 9.34 34.41 -25.82
CA VAL A 258 10.74 34.15 -25.57
C VAL A 258 11.27 35.29 -24.70
N GLY A 259 11.50 35.01 -23.41
CA GLY A 259 12.04 36.02 -22.50
C GLY A 259 13.44 36.50 -22.91
N ALA A 260 13.95 37.55 -22.26
CA ALA A 260 15.25 38.19 -22.56
C ALA A 260 16.44 37.21 -22.73
N ASN A 261 16.38 36.03 -22.11
CA ASN A 261 17.40 34.97 -22.19
C ASN A 261 17.12 33.89 -23.26
N ARG A 262 16.26 34.15 -24.24
CA ARG A 262 15.87 33.20 -25.29
C ARG A 262 15.25 31.88 -24.79
N ARG A 263 14.57 31.90 -23.64
CA ARG A 263 13.87 30.74 -23.07
C ARG A 263 12.40 31.06 -22.91
N SER A 264 11.56 30.04 -23.11
CA SER A 264 10.11 30.09 -22.83
C SER A 264 9.87 30.71 -21.45
N LEU A 265 8.89 31.61 -21.38
CA LEU A 265 8.43 32.16 -20.10
C LEU A 265 7.58 31.13 -19.34
N TRP A 266 6.98 30.15 -20.00
CA TRP A 266 6.25 29.10 -19.29
C TRP A 266 7.20 28.25 -18.43
N GLN A 267 6.85 28.12 -17.14
CA GLN A 267 7.48 27.15 -16.25
C GLN A 267 6.41 26.44 -15.42
N PHE A 268 6.32 25.11 -15.57
CA PHE A 268 5.33 24.30 -14.87
C PHE A 268 5.35 24.49 -13.34
N ASN A 269 6.52 24.81 -12.75
CA ASN A 269 6.64 25.04 -11.32
C ASN A 269 5.89 26.28 -10.80
N LEU A 270 5.62 27.26 -11.66
CA LEU A 270 4.84 28.44 -11.29
C LEU A 270 3.40 28.10 -10.92
N LEU A 271 2.89 26.93 -11.30
CA LEU A 271 1.56 26.49 -10.86
C LEU A 271 1.49 26.24 -9.35
N HIS A 272 2.61 25.97 -8.68
CA HIS A 272 2.63 25.56 -7.28
C HIS A 272 3.56 26.39 -6.38
N LEU A 273 4.37 27.30 -6.92
CA LEU A 273 5.26 28.13 -6.11
C LEU A 273 4.45 29.07 -5.19
N PRO A 274 4.83 29.25 -3.90
CA PRO A 274 4.16 30.20 -3.03
C PRO A 274 4.29 31.65 -3.51
N PRO A 275 3.36 32.55 -3.15
CA PRO A 275 3.40 33.96 -3.56
C PRO A 275 4.68 34.70 -3.20
N SER A 276 5.27 34.40 -2.04
CA SER A 276 6.50 35.03 -1.52
C SER A 276 7.80 34.34 -1.97
N SER A 277 7.74 33.33 -2.85
CA SER A 277 8.94 32.58 -3.21
C SER A 277 9.95 33.46 -3.98
N PRO A 278 11.25 33.44 -3.63
CA PRO A 278 12.29 34.15 -4.38
C PRO A 278 12.30 33.77 -5.87
N LEU A 279 11.95 32.53 -6.22
CA LEU A 279 11.85 32.08 -7.61
C LEU A 279 10.68 32.72 -8.35
N ARG A 280 9.56 32.96 -7.67
CA ARG A 280 8.38 33.62 -8.26
C ARG A 280 8.65 35.12 -8.40
N GLU A 281 9.29 35.73 -7.41
CA GLU A 281 9.70 37.14 -7.48
C GLU A 281 10.72 37.37 -8.60
N ALA A 282 11.76 36.54 -8.68
CA ALA A 282 12.71 36.57 -9.79
C ALA A 282 12.04 36.30 -11.16
N PHE A 283 10.96 35.52 -11.18
CA PHE A 283 10.18 35.32 -12.39
C PHE A 283 9.39 36.57 -12.76
N ARG A 284 8.70 37.23 -11.81
CA ARG A 284 8.00 38.51 -12.03
C ARG A 284 8.94 39.61 -12.52
N GLN A 285 10.13 39.72 -11.93
CA GLN A 285 11.14 40.69 -12.36
C GLN A 285 11.62 40.47 -13.80
N ARG A 286 11.45 39.26 -14.36
CA ARG A 286 11.75 38.98 -15.77
C ARG A 286 10.65 39.42 -16.73
N PHE A 287 9.46 39.75 -16.24
CA PHE A 287 8.39 40.38 -17.01
C PHE A 287 8.66 41.88 -17.04
N GLY A 288 9.37 42.35 -18.06
CA GLY A 288 9.46 43.79 -18.32
C GLY A 288 8.08 44.35 -18.68
N ALA A 289 7.84 45.63 -18.38
CA ALA A 289 6.56 46.30 -18.65
C ALA A 289 6.11 46.13 -20.13
N SER A 290 7.04 46.24 -21.07
CA SER A 290 6.75 46.06 -22.50
C SER A 290 6.33 44.63 -22.90
N ALA A 291 6.80 43.61 -22.18
CA ALA A 291 6.38 42.22 -22.41
C ALA A 291 5.00 41.95 -21.78
N GLN A 292 4.64 42.68 -20.73
CA GLN A 292 3.38 42.53 -20.03
C GLN A 292 2.20 42.91 -20.93
N ASP A 293 2.27 44.06 -21.61
CA ASP A 293 1.19 44.51 -22.52
C ASP A 293 0.96 43.52 -23.67
N VAL A 294 2.04 42.98 -24.25
CA VAL A 294 1.95 41.96 -25.32
C VAL A 294 1.33 40.66 -24.81
N ILE A 295 1.70 40.23 -23.60
CA ILE A 295 1.14 39.03 -22.97
C ILE A 295 -0.34 39.23 -22.65
N ILE A 296 -0.72 40.38 -22.09
CA ILE A 296 -2.12 40.73 -21.79
C ILE A 296 -2.95 40.72 -23.07
N ALA A 297 -2.48 41.36 -24.14
CA ALA A 297 -3.17 41.38 -25.43
C ALA A 297 -3.38 39.96 -26.00
N ARG A 298 -2.33 39.14 -26.05
CA ARG A 298 -2.40 37.75 -26.54
C ARG A 298 -3.26 36.85 -25.66
N LEU A 299 -3.21 37.06 -24.34
CA LEU A 299 -4.04 36.32 -23.39
C LEU A 299 -5.51 36.69 -23.54
N GLY A 300 -5.82 37.98 -23.73
CA GLY A 300 -7.18 38.47 -24.03
C GLY A 300 -7.73 37.91 -25.33
N GLU A 301 -6.94 37.91 -26.40
CA GLU A 301 -7.32 37.30 -27.69
C GLU A 301 -7.65 35.80 -27.52
N ARG A 302 -6.75 35.03 -26.90
CA ARG A 302 -6.93 33.58 -26.76
C ARG A 302 -8.03 33.17 -25.80
N ARG A 303 -8.27 33.97 -24.77
CA ARG A 303 -9.32 33.71 -23.80
C ARG A 303 -10.67 34.33 -24.20
N ALA A 304 -10.67 35.14 -25.26
CA ALA A 304 -11.79 35.98 -25.67
C ALA A 304 -12.32 36.84 -24.51
N CYS A 305 -11.41 37.50 -23.78
CA CYS A 305 -11.75 38.35 -22.63
C CYS A 305 -11.18 39.76 -22.77
N THR A 306 -11.63 40.67 -21.90
CA THR A 306 -11.16 42.06 -21.92
C THR A 306 -9.69 42.15 -21.50
N PRO A 307 -8.95 43.21 -21.90
CA PRO A 307 -7.58 43.43 -21.42
C PRO A 307 -7.48 43.49 -19.89
N SER A 308 -8.51 44.01 -19.22
CA SER A 308 -8.59 44.03 -17.75
C SER A 308 -8.67 42.62 -17.16
N ASP A 309 -9.51 41.75 -17.73
CA ASP A 309 -9.63 40.36 -17.28
C ASP A 309 -8.35 39.57 -17.56
N ALA A 310 -7.74 39.78 -18.72
CA ALA A 310 -6.46 39.17 -19.09
C ALA A 310 -5.33 39.63 -18.15
N SER A 311 -5.28 40.92 -17.80
CA SER A 311 -4.35 41.46 -16.81
C SER A 311 -4.57 40.81 -15.44
N CYS A 312 -5.82 40.73 -14.98
CA CYS A 312 -6.17 40.10 -13.70
C CYS A 312 -5.80 38.61 -13.68
N LEU A 313 -6.07 37.88 -14.77
CA LEU A 313 -5.71 36.47 -14.92
C LEU A 313 -4.18 36.26 -14.84
N GLN A 314 -3.42 37.08 -15.56
CA GLN A 314 -1.96 37.04 -15.53
C GLN A 314 -1.43 37.37 -14.13
N GLU A 315 -1.91 38.45 -13.52
CA GLU A 315 -1.49 38.91 -12.20
C GLU A 315 -1.80 37.86 -11.13
N THR A 316 -3.00 37.28 -11.15
CA THR A 316 -3.41 36.19 -10.24
C THR A 316 -2.50 34.96 -10.40
N PHE A 317 -2.21 34.55 -11.63
CA PHE A 317 -1.29 33.45 -11.90
C PHE A 317 0.13 33.74 -11.41
N LEU A 318 0.65 34.96 -11.67
CA LEU A 318 1.95 35.41 -11.19
C LEU A 318 1.96 35.59 -9.67
N GLN A 319 0.82 35.90 -9.06
CA GLN A 319 0.66 36.09 -7.62
C GLN A 319 0.77 34.75 -6.89
N GLY A 320 -0.06 33.77 -7.22
CA GLY A 320 -0.16 32.53 -6.43
C GLY A 320 -0.26 31.23 -7.23
N GLY A 321 -0.15 31.29 -8.56
CA GLY A 321 -0.21 30.09 -9.42
C GLY A 321 -1.62 29.51 -9.48
N LEU A 322 -1.72 28.18 -9.58
CA LEU A 322 -3.02 27.51 -9.69
C LEU A 322 -3.93 27.71 -8.47
N PRO A 323 -3.44 27.66 -7.21
CA PRO A 323 -4.28 27.93 -6.05
C PRO A 323 -4.98 29.29 -6.13
N ALA A 324 -4.25 30.36 -6.48
CA ALA A 324 -4.84 31.70 -6.60
C ALA A 324 -5.84 31.78 -7.76
N LEU A 325 -5.59 31.08 -8.87
CA LEU A 325 -6.55 31.00 -9.97
C LEU A 325 -7.86 30.30 -9.56
N ILE A 326 -7.75 29.17 -8.84
CA ILE A 326 -8.91 28.46 -8.29
C ILE A 326 -9.68 29.40 -7.35
N ASP A 327 -8.97 30.05 -6.43
CA ASP A 327 -9.56 30.91 -5.41
C ASP A 327 -10.27 32.11 -6.08
N TRP A 328 -9.65 32.74 -7.08
CA TRP A 328 -10.25 33.82 -7.88
C TRP A 328 -11.52 33.39 -8.63
N ARG A 329 -11.51 32.22 -9.27
CA ARG A 329 -12.66 31.70 -10.02
C ARG A 329 -13.81 31.23 -9.13
N CYS A 330 -13.50 30.61 -8.00
CA CYS A 330 -14.51 30.12 -7.06
C CYS A 330 -15.13 31.25 -6.23
N ASN A 331 -14.35 32.27 -5.85
CA ASN A 331 -14.80 33.36 -4.98
C ASN A 331 -14.64 34.70 -5.70
N LYS A 332 -15.51 35.01 -6.67
CA LYS A 332 -15.51 36.27 -7.47
C LYS A 332 -15.47 37.59 -6.65
N SER A 333 -15.41 37.53 -5.32
CA SER A 333 -15.35 38.65 -4.38
C SER A 333 -14.02 38.69 -3.59
N SER A 334 -13.07 39.49 -4.11
CA SER A 334 -11.83 40.01 -3.47
C SER A 334 -10.69 39.03 -3.08
N LEU A 335 -9.48 39.41 -3.50
CA LEU A 335 -8.16 38.83 -3.17
C LEU A 335 -7.79 38.86 -1.67
N ALA A 336 -8.61 39.47 -0.81
CA ALA A 336 -8.37 39.50 0.64
C ALA A 336 -8.68 38.14 1.34
N SER A 337 -9.26 37.17 0.63
CA SER A 337 -9.71 35.88 1.20
C SER A 337 -8.67 34.75 1.22
N ASP A 338 -7.48 34.93 0.61
CA ASP A 338 -6.45 33.88 0.49
C ASP A 338 -5.98 33.29 1.84
N LYS A 339 -5.93 34.11 2.90
CA LYS A 339 -5.59 33.63 4.24
C LYS A 339 -6.67 32.69 4.79
N SER A 340 -7.94 32.97 4.49
CA SER A 340 -9.08 32.18 4.94
C SER A 340 -9.13 30.81 4.25
N LEU A 341 -8.87 30.74 2.95
CA LEU A 341 -9.04 29.49 2.19
C LEU A 341 -8.00 28.42 2.53
N ALA A 342 -6.73 28.79 2.65
CA ALA A 342 -5.70 27.83 3.07
C ALA A 342 -5.94 27.31 4.50
N VAL A 343 -6.46 28.18 5.39
CA VAL A 343 -6.90 27.79 6.75
C VAL A 343 -8.06 26.80 6.66
N GLN A 344 -9.11 27.12 5.89
CA GLN A 344 -10.26 26.25 5.67
C GLN A 344 -9.86 24.90 5.06
N ARG A 345 -8.91 24.88 4.12
CA ARG A 345 -8.36 23.64 3.53
C ARG A 345 -7.67 22.77 4.58
N ILE A 346 -6.87 23.38 5.47
CA ILE A 346 -6.22 22.68 6.57
C ILE A 346 -7.27 22.14 7.55
N GLN A 347 -8.21 22.98 7.98
CA GLN A 347 -9.30 22.61 8.88
C GLN A 347 -10.11 21.44 8.33
N ARG A 348 -10.51 21.51 7.06
CA ARG A 348 -11.24 20.43 6.38
C ARG A 348 -10.42 19.17 6.26
N ALA A 349 -9.16 19.26 5.86
CA ALA A 349 -8.29 18.10 5.76
C ALA A 349 -8.11 17.41 7.13
N VAL A 350 -7.99 18.19 8.21
CA VAL A 350 -7.95 17.68 9.58
C VAL A 350 -9.30 17.04 9.95
N ALA A 351 -10.42 17.72 9.77
CA ALA A 351 -11.74 17.20 10.08
C ALA A 351 -12.02 15.88 9.34
N MET A 352 -11.61 15.77 8.08
CA MET A 352 -11.80 14.54 7.30
C MET A 352 -10.83 13.42 7.68
N GLN A 353 -9.54 13.72 7.85
CA GLN A 353 -8.51 12.68 8.01
C GLN A 353 -8.28 12.29 9.47
N LEU A 354 -8.57 13.20 10.39
CA LEU A 354 -8.42 13.05 11.84
C LEU A 354 -9.76 13.08 12.58
N SER A 355 -10.89 12.88 11.88
CA SER A 355 -12.21 12.68 12.51
C SER A 355 -12.23 11.65 13.65
N PRO A 356 -11.42 10.57 13.67
CA PRO A 356 -11.42 9.62 14.78
C PRO A 356 -10.78 10.17 16.06
N LEU A 357 -10.08 11.31 16.00
CA LEU A 357 -9.45 11.94 17.16
C LEU A 357 -10.46 12.80 17.93
N PRO A 358 -10.26 13.00 19.24
CA PRO A 358 -11.02 13.98 20.01
C PRO A 358 -10.95 15.38 19.39
N LEU A 359 -12.04 16.16 19.48
CA LEU A 359 -12.13 17.51 18.90
C LEU A 359 -10.99 18.44 19.38
N SER A 360 -10.57 18.31 20.65
CA SER A 360 -9.44 19.05 21.20
C SER A 360 -8.12 18.73 20.49
N ALA A 361 -7.89 17.45 20.16
CA ALA A 361 -6.72 17.01 19.42
C ALA A 361 -6.78 17.49 17.95
N GLN A 362 -7.96 17.45 17.33
CA GLN A 362 -8.17 18.01 15.99
C GLN A 362 -7.85 19.52 15.95
N GLN A 363 -8.34 20.29 16.92
CA GLN A 363 -8.06 21.72 17.02
C GLN A 363 -6.57 22.00 17.22
N ARG A 364 -5.92 21.27 18.13
CA ARG A 364 -4.46 21.38 18.33
C ARG A 364 -3.68 21.05 17.05
N ALA A 365 -4.10 20.04 16.29
CA ALA A 365 -3.48 19.72 15.00
C ALA A 365 -3.64 20.88 14.02
N ILE A 366 -4.82 21.50 13.94
CA ILE A 366 -5.07 22.69 13.11
C ILE A 366 -4.09 23.80 13.50
N ASP A 367 -4.00 24.14 14.78
CA ASP A 367 -3.15 25.24 15.28
C ASP A 367 -1.67 25.00 14.90
N ILE A 368 -1.16 23.79 15.15
CA ILE A 368 0.22 23.40 14.77
C ILE A 368 0.44 23.54 13.26
N LEU A 369 -0.52 23.10 12.44
CA LEU A 369 -0.41 23.17 10.97
C LEU A 369 -0.46 24.60 10.45
N LEU A 370 -1.24 25.47 11.09
CA LEU A 370 -1.27 26.91 10.77
C LEU A 370 0.06 27.57 11.13
N HIS A 371 0.64 27.28 12.29
CA HIS A 371 1.98 27.75 12.64
C HIS A 371 3.06 27.25 11.68
N LEU A 372 2.97 25.99 11.24
CA LEU A 372 3.90 25.43 10.26
C LEU A 372 3.75 26.08 8.88
N ARG A 373 2.51 26.37 8.46
CA ARG A 373 2.23 27.12 7.23
C ARG A 373 2.86 28.52 7.29
N ASP A 374 2.64 29.25 8.38
CA ASP A 374 3.15 30.61 8.52
C ASP A 374 4.68 30.63 8.54
N ALA A 375 5.32 29.65 9.20
CA ALA A 375 6.77 29.47 9.14
C ALA A 375 7.27 29.15 7.72
N CYS A 376 6.54 28.33 6.96
CA CYS A 376 6.84 28.05 5.56
C CYS A 376 6.78 29.32 4.69
N LEU A 377 5.75 30.16 4.88
CA LEU A 377 5.60 31.43 4.16
C LEU A 377 6.71 32.42 4.51
N GLU A 378 7.09 32.50 5.77
CA GLU A 378 8.16 33.37 6.27
C GLU A 378 9.52 33.04 5.67
N VAL A 379 9.85 31.74 5.58
CA VAL A 379 11.15 31.27 5.06
C VAL A 379 11.15 31.12 3.53
N GLY A 380 9.98 31.28 2.87
CA GLY A 380 9.82 31.01 1.44
C GLY A 380 9.97 29.53 1.08
N PHE A 381 9.70 28.63 2.04
CA PHE A 381 9.77 27.18 1.88
C PHE A 381 8.39 26.60 1.55
N LEU A 382 8.25 25.84 0.46
CA LEU A 382 6.97 25.21 0.13
C LEU A 382 6.87 23.82 0.75
N LEU A 383 6.06 23.70 1.80
CA LEU A 383 5.60 22.41 2.32
C LEU A 383 4.13 22.19 1.94
N PRO A 384 3.78 21.12 1.21
CA PRO A 384 2.42 20.86 0.75
C PRO A 384 1.57 20.26 1.89
N ILE A 385 1.25 21.09 2.89
CA ILE A 385 0.64 20.69 4.17
C ILE A 385 -0.63 19.85 3.95
N VAL A 386 -1.59 20.36 3.18
CA VAL A 386 -2.85 19.67 2.88
C VAL A 386 -2.58 18.31 2.24
N THR A 387 -1.68 18.24 1.26
CA THR A 387 -1.29 16.98 0.61
C THR A 387 -0.67 15.98 1.60
N LEU A 388 0.15 16.45 2.55
CA LEU A 388 0.76 15.60 3.57
C LEU A 388 -0.27 15.07 4.59
N ILE A 389 -1.33 15.85 4.86
CA ILE A 389 -2.48 15.42 5.67
C ILE A 389 -3.35 14.44 4.87
N SER A 390 -3.60 14.64 3.59
CA SER A 390 -4.53 13.78 2.85
C SER A 390 -3.89 12.50 2.32
N GLN A 391 -2.57 12.45 2.13
CA GLN A 391 -1.91 11.29 1.53
C GLN A 391 -1.45 10.24 2.56
N HIS A 392 -1.53 8.96 2.18
CA HIS A 392 -1.02 7.85 2.98
C HIS A 392 0.46 8.00 3.35
N PRO A 393 0.87 7.66 4.59
CA PRO A 393 2.27 7.64 5.03
C PRO A 393 3.26 6.94 4.09
N SER A 394 2.84 5.86 3.43
CA SER A 394 3.66 5.10 2.47
C SER A 394 3.66 5.68 1.05
N ASN A 395 3.04 6.83 0.81
CA ASN A 395 3.00 7.46 -0.51
C ASN A 395 4.42 7.83 -0.98
N ARG A 396 4.75 7.48 -2.24
CA ARG A 396 6.06 7.77 -2.86
C ARG A 396 6.39 9.26 -2.86
N TYR A 397 5.40 10.12 -2.95
CA TYR A 397 5.52 11.58 -2.85
C TYR A 397 6.06 11.98 -1.48
N ARG A 398 5.45 11.50 -0.39
CA ARG A 398 5.92 11.74 0.98
C ARG A 398 7.33 11.22 1.20
N ALA A 399 7.62 10.00 0.74
CA ALA A 399 8.97 9.45 0.79
C ALA A 399 9.98 10.26 -0.04
N ARG A 400 9.55 10.95 -1.11
CA ARG A 400 10.38 11.87 -1.89
C ARG A 400 10.58 13.19 -1.17
N ILE A 401 9.54 13.75 -0.55
CA ILE A 401 9.63 14.96 0.28
C ILE A 401 10.54 14.71 1.46
N GLY A 402 10.29 13.68 2.26
CA GLY A 402 11.15 13.31 3.38
C GLY A 402 12.60 13.08 2.94
N ARG A 403 12.83 12.54 1.74
CA ARG A 403 14.19 12.45 1.19
C ARG A 403 14.81 13.79 0.78
N ARG A 404 14.01 14.75 0.31
CA ARG A 404 14.47 16.07 -0.15
C ARG A 404 14.71 17.04 1.00
N VAL A 405 13.83 17.02 2.01
CA VAL A 405 13.93 17.83 3.23
C VAL A 405 15.15 17.35 4.01
N TRP A 406 15.14 16.11 4.50
CA TRP A 406 16.08 15.67 5.54
C TRP A 406 17.46 15.21 5.06
N PHE A 407 17.56 14.63 3.86
CA PHE A 407 18.88 14.25 3.35
C PHE A 407 19.53 15.39 2.56
N GLY A 408 18.85 16.53 2.49
CA GLY A 408 19.24 17.66 1.69
C GLY A 408 19.36 17.36 0.20
N VAL A 409 19.37 18.45 -0.53
CA VAL A 409 20.15 18.60 -1.75
C VAL A 409 21.56 17.97 -1.57
N GLY A 410 22.14 17.97 -0.36
CA GLY A 410 23.43 17.33 0.00
C GLY A 410 23.58 15.82 -0.28
N ALA A 411 22.63 14.93 0.06
CA ALA A 411 22.75 13.49 -0.24
C ALA A 411 22.36 13.16 -1.68
N SER A 412 21.44 13.94 -2.26
CA SER A 412 21.08 13.88 -3.68
C SER A 412 22.26 14.31 -4.56
N ILE A 413 22.94 15.37 -4.14
CA ILE A 413 24.25 15.78 -4.63
C ILE A 413 25.27 14.70 -4.30
N SER A 414 25.32 14.06 -3.12
CA SER A 414 26.28 12.99 -2.81
C SER A 414 26.11 11.73 -3.67
N ARG A 415 24.87 11.39 -4.08
CA ARG A 415 24.58 10.32 -5.04
C ARG A 415 24.94 10.73 -6.46
N ARG A 416 24.66 11.98 -6.86
CA ARG A 416 25.19 12.56 -8.11
C ARG A 416 26.73 12.59 -8.09
N GLN A 417 27.35 12.97 -6.98
CA GLN A 417 28.79 13.01 -6.71
C GLN A 417 29.40 11.61 -6.78
N ARG A 418 28.74 10.56 -6.27
CA ARG A 418 29.19 9.17 -6.48
C ARG A 418 29.10 8.75 -7.95
N LYS A 419 28.06 9.20 -8.66
CA LYS A 419 27.87 8.95 -10.10
C LYS A 419 28.88 9.74 -10.97
N TYR A 420 29.28 10.95 -10.55
CA TYR A 420 30.27 11.82 -11.19
C TYR A 420 31.72 11.51 -10.77
N ARG A 421 31.96 11.02 -9.55
CA ARG A 421 33.26 10.47 -9.09
C ARG A 421 33.73 9.30 -9.95
N ARG A 422 32.81 8.60 -10.63
CA ARG A 422 33.12 7.57 -11.62
C ARG A 422 33.49 8.15 -13.00
N LYS A 423 33.34 9.47 -13.23
CA LYS A 423 33.54 10.12 -14.54
C LYS A 423 34.59 11.24 -14.59
N GLY A 424 35.23 11.65 -13.49
CA GLY A 424 36.34 12.60 -13.54
C GLY A 424 36.73 13.12 -12.16
N LYS A 425 37.93 12.82 -11.67
CA LYS A 425 38.23 12.79 -10.22
C LYS A 425 39.00 14.00 -9.66
N GLN A 426 39.49 14.95 -10.47
CA GLN A 426 40.36 16.03 -9.98
C GLN A 426 39.77 17.45 -10.08
N ARG A 427 39.30 17.90 -11.25
CA ARG A 427 38.84 19.30 -11.45
C ARG A 427 37.67 19.71 -10.55
N TRP A 428 36.72 18.80 -10.33
CA TRP A 428 35.50 19.06 -9.55
C TRP A 428 35.73 19.19 -8.04
N ARG A 429 36.83 18.62 -7.51
CA ARG A 429 37.14 18.71 -6.06
C ARG A 429 37.62 20.10 -5.65
N GLN A 430 38.15 20.87 -6.58
CA GLN A 430 38.69 22.21 -6.34
C GLN A 430 37.55 23.26 -6.41
N GLU A 431 36.73 23.23 -7.47
CA GLU A 431 35.57 24.13 -7.62
C GLU A 431 34.51 24.02 -6.49
N HIS A 432 34.34 22.83 -5.88
CA HIS A 432 33.35 22.65 -4.81
C HIS A 432 33.91 22.74 -3.38
N ARG A 433 35.23 22.81 -3.19
CA ARG A 433 35.78 23.27 -1.91
C ARG A 433 35.54 24.78 -1.75
N GLU A 434 35.50 25.52 -2.84
CA GLU A 434 35.19 26.95 -2.84
C GLU A 434 33.68 27.21 -2.72
N SER A 435 32.83 26.41 -3.36
CA SER A 435 31.35 26.57 -3.22
C SER A 435 30.77 26.12 -1.87
N ARG A 436 31.58 25.53 -0.98
CA ARG A 436 31.15 25.11 0.37
C ARG A 436 31.23 26.23 1.41
N LYS A 437 31.71 27.42 1.05
CA LYS A 437 31.71 28.64 1.87
C LYS A 437 30.43 29.48 1.72
N LEU A 438 29.27 28.84 1.51
CA LEU A 438 27.98 29.49 1.72
C LEU A 438 27.56 29.16 3.16
N ASP A 439 28.14 29.88 4.13
CA ASP A 439 27.96 29.72 5.59
C ASP A 439 26.56 30.16 6.08
N GLY A 440 25.52 30.01 5.26
CA GLY A 440 24.15 30.29 5.65
C GLY A 440 23.48 29.10 6.34
N PRO A 441 22.59 29.33 7.32
CA PRO A 441 21.72 28.28 7.86
C PRO A 441 20.95 27.62 6.72
N SER A 442 20.76 26.30 6.79
CA SER A 442 20.00 25.62 5.76
C SER A 442 18.54 26.09 5.77
N HIS A 443 17.81 25.96 4.66
CA HIS A 443 16.37 26.28 4.63
C HIS A 443 15.57 25.44 5.64
N GLU A 444 16.08 24.26 5.99
CA GLU A 444 15.52 23.40 7.03
C GLU A 444 15.71 24.01 8.42
N ASP A 445 16.92 24.53 8.71
CA ASP A 445 17.20 25.22 9.97
C ASP A 445 16.34 26.46 10.10
N LEU A 446 16.28 27.30 9.06
CA LEU A 446 15.42 28.47 9.02
C LEU A 446 13.94 28.12 9.25
N LEU A 447 13.44 27.08 8.59
CA LEU A 447 12.06 26.60 8.77
C LEU A 447 11.83 26.10 10.20
N ALA A 448 12.75 25.32 10.76
CA ALA A 448 12.65 24.81 12.12
C ALA A 448 12.65 25.95 13.15
N THR A 449 13.56 26.91 13.03
CA THR A 449 13.64 28.09 13.91
C THR A 449 12.35 28.93 13.81
N ALA A 450 11.86 29.22 12.61
CA ALA A 450 10.62 29.96 12.40
C ALA A 450 9.41 29.20 12.98
N PHE A 451 9.33 27.88 12.77
CA PHE A 451 8.25 27.04 13.29
C PHE A 451 8.26 26.96 14.81
N VAL A 452 9.41 26.79 15.44
CA VAL A 452 9.56 26.78 16.90
C VAL A 452 9.06 28.08 17.51
N ARG A 453 9.46 29.22 16.95
CA ARG A 453 9.03 30.53 17.43
C ARG A 453 7.51 30.72 17.28
N ARG A 454 6.93 30.31 16.14
CA ARG A 454 5.49 30.45 15.86
C ARG A 454 4.63 29.54 16.73
N ALA A 455 5.03 28.29 16.89
CA ALA A 455 4.30 27.28 17.65
C ALA A 455 4.68 27.23 19.14
N ASN A 456 5.52 28.17 19.61
CA ASN A 456 6.02 28.25 20.99
C ASN A 456 6.59 26.91 21.50
N LEU A 457 7.39 26.22 20.66
CA LEU A 457 8.00 24.94 21.01
C LEU A 457 9.24 25.16 21.89
N LYS A 458 9.61 24.16 22.69
CA LYS A 458 10.70 24.30 23.67
C LYS A 458 12.08 24.35 23.03
N SER A 459 12.24 23.75 21.85
CA SER A 459 13.54 23.67 21.17
C SER A 459 13.44 23.44 19.66
N GLU A 460 14.49 23.78 18.93
CA GLU A 460 14.64 23.41 17.51
C GLU A 460 14.56 21.91 17.26
N THR A 461 15.08 21.10 18.18
CA THR A 461 15.02 19.64 18.07
C THR A 461 13.57 19.14 18.09
N GLU A 462 12.73 19.72 18.94
CA GLU A 462 11.30 19.43 18.99
C GLU A 462 10.58 19.84 17.69
N GLY A 463 10.85 21.05 17.20
CA GLY A 463 10.32 21.52 15.91
C GLY A 463 10.72 20.63 14.74
N ARG A 464 12.00 20.26 14.62
CA ARG A 464 12.51 19.33 13.60
C ARG A 464 11.82 17.96 13.72
N ASN A 465 11.66 17.43 14.93
CA ASN A 465 11.03 16.15 15.17
C ASN A 465 9.53 16.15 14.80
N LEU A 466 8.81 17.23 15.08
CA LEU A 466 7.40 17.39 14.69
C LEU A 466 7.26 17.50 13.17
N ILE A 467 8.04 18.34 12.49
CA ILE A 467 8.01 18.43 11.01
C ILE A 467 8.32 17.06 10.40
N ARG A 468 9.31 16.34 10.94
CA ARG A 468 9.69 15.00 10.47
C ARG A 468 8.57 13.99 10.66
N SER A 469 7.96 13.99 11.83
CA SER A 469 6.88 13.09 12.18
C SER A 469 5.65 13.38 11.33
N PHE A 470 5.32 14.65 11.10
CA PHE A 470 4.26 15.08 10.18
C PHE A 470 4.53 14.63 8.74
N ILE A 471 5.73 14.84 8.20
CA ILE A 471 6.07 14.36 6.84
C ILE A 471 5.97 12.84 6.74
N THR A 472 6.31 12.10 7.79
CA THR A 472 6.34 10.62 7.81
C THR A 472 4.97 10.00 8.03
N TYR A 473 4.22 10.48 9.02
CA TYR A 473 2.99 9.87 9.54
C TYR A 473 1.73 10.69 9.25
N GLY A 474 1.87 11.99 8.99
CA GLY A 474 0.77 12.85 8.53
C GLY A 474 0.17 13.56 9.73
N GLY A 475 -1.14 13.73 9.75
CA GLY A 475 -1.82 14.33 10.91
C GLY A 475 -1.45 13.67 12.25
N PRO A 476 -1.39 12.32 12.38
CA PRO A 476 -0.94 11.66 13.61
C PRO A 476 0.49 12.03 14.02
N GLY A 477 1.34 12.42 13.07
CA GLY A 477 2.72 12.85 13.32
C GLY A 477 2.84 14.23 13.96
N LEU A 478 1.74 14.93 14.23
CA LEU A 478 1.71 16.21 14.94
C LEU A 478 1.66 16.04 16.47
N PHE A 479 1.49 14.81 16.95
CA PHE A 479 1.40 14.49 18.38
C PHE A 479 2.63 13.71 18.83
N LEU A 480 3.00 13.88 20.10
CA LEU A 480 4.08 13.13 20.73
C LEU A 480 3.69 11.66 20.86
N ARG A 481 4.69 10.78 20.83
CA ARG A 481 4.45 9.33 20.92
C ARG A 481 3.73 8.94 22.22
N SER A 482 4.04 9.61 23.31
CA SER A 482 3.42 9.36 24.61
C SER A 482 1.92 9.65 24.61
N GLU A 483 1.47 10.59 23.77
CA GLU A 483 0.06 11.00 23.67
C GLU A 483 -0.77 10.01 22.83
N TRP A 484 -0.14 9.12 22.05
CA TRP A 484 -0.88 8.24 21.13
C TRP A 484 -1.79 7.24 21.84
N ALA A 485 -1.43 6.81 23.06
CA ALA A 485 -2.28 5.92 23.85
C ALA A 485 -3.59 6.59 24.28
N ASP A 486 -3.56 7.91 24.50
CA ASP A 486 -4.74 8.70 24.88
C ASP A 486 -5.55 9.15 23.65
N LEU A 487 -4.90 9.24 22.48
CA LEU A 487 -5.51 9.72 21.23
C LEU A 487 -6.18 8.62 20.41
N PHE A 488 -5.71 7.37 20.53
CA PHE A 488 -6.20 6.26 19.73
C PHE A 488 -6.71 5.14 20.63
N ASP A 489 -7.87 4.61 20.30
CA ASP A 489 -8.42 3.44 20.99
C ASP A 489 -7.44 2.26 20.92
N THR A 490 -7.11 1.68 22.07
CA THR A 490 -6.12 0.61 22.22
C THR A 490 -6.53 -0.64 21.43
N ARG A 491 -7.82 -0.86 21.19
CA ARG A 491 -8.33 -1.97 20.36
C ARG A 491 -7.87 -1.85 18.91
N PHE A 492 -7.85 -0.65 18.34
CA PHE A 492 -7.31 -0.45 16.99
C PHE A 492 -5.81 -0.69 16.93
N ILE A 493 -5.08 -0.36 18.00
CA ILE A 493 -3.66 -0.66 18.11
C ILE A 493 -3.46 -2.18 18.19
N SER A 494 -4.25 -2.89 19.00
CA SER A 494 -4.22 -4.36 19.12
C SER A 494 -4.49 -5.03 17.76
N PHE A 495 -5.57 -4.61 17.08
CA PHE A 495 -5.94 -5.05 15.74
C PHE A 495 -4.79 -4.86 14.73
N LEU A 496 -4.27 -3.63 14.61
CA LEU A 496 -3.21 -3.34 13.66
C LEU A 496 -1.90 -4.05 14.01
N SER A 497 -1.65 -4.28 15.30
CA SER A 497 -0.48 -5.03 15.78
C SER A 497 -0.58 -6.51 15.44
N PHE A 498 -1.76 -7.12 15.57
CA PHE A 498 -2.01 -8.48 15.13
C PHE A 498 -1.62 -8.64 13.66
N PHE A 499 -2.07 -7.76 12.77
CA PHE A 499 -1.72 -7.86 11.35
C PHE A 499 -0.24 -7.54 11.07
N LYS A 500 0.33 -6.55 11.76
CA LYS A 500 1.73 -6.14 11.57
C LYS A 500 2.71 -7.25 11.93
N LEU A 501 2.45 -7.90 13.06
CA LEU A 501 3.28 -8.95 13.63
C LEU A 501 2.87 -10.34 13.12
N GLY A 502 1.61 -10.55 12.77
CA GLY A 502 1.11 -11.82 12.23
C GLY A 502 1.57 -12.06 10.79
N ARG A 503 1.69 -11.01 9.97
CA ARG A 503 1.93 -11.15 8.52
C ARG A 503 3.34 -10.75 8.08
N PRO A 504 4.00 -11.51 7.17
CA PRO A 504 5.23 -11.09 6.51
C PRO A 504 5.10 -9.72 5.83
N ASP A 505 6.20 -8.96 5.77
CA ASP A 505 6.16 -7.61 5.21
C ASP A 505 5.73 -7.63 3.74
N GLY A 506 4.65 -6.90 3.45
CA GLY A 506 4.06 -6.78 2.12
C GLY A 506 3.09 -7.91 1.74
N ALA A 507 2.84 -8.89 2.61
CA ALA A 507 1.81 -9.92 2.37
C ALA A 507 0.41 -9.35 2.61
N LEU A 508 0.28 -8.34 3.47
CA LEU A 508 -0.97 -7.72 3.83
C LEU A 508 -1.55 -6.87 2.69
N ASN A 509 -2.75 -7.21 2.22
CA ASN A 509 -3.55 -6.32 1.38
C ASN A 509 -4.14 -5.20 2.24
N TRP A 510 -3.69 -3.96 2.00
CA TRP A 510 -4.11 -2.81 2.81
C TRP A 510 -5.60 -2.49 2.70
N GLN A 511 -6.20 -2.62 1.50
CA GLN A 511 -7.63 -2.35 1.31
C GLN A 511 -8.47 -3.36 2.09
N SER A 512 -8.16 -4.65 1.98
CA SER A 512 -8.86 -5.70 2.70
C SER A 512 -8.73 -5.56 4.22
N MET A 513 -7.55 -5.18 4.71
CA MET A 513 -7.36 -4.90 6.14
C MET A 513 -8.17 -3.69 6.60
N MET A 514 -8.21 -2.61 5.81
CA MET A 514 -9.02 -1.43 6.15
C MET A 514 -10.52 -1.74 6.18
N ALA A 515 -11.03 -2.55 5.25
CA ALA A 515 -12.43 -2.99 5.27
C ALA A 515 -12.74 -3.76 6.56
N ARG A 516 -11.85 -4.67 6.98
CA ARG A 516 -12.00 -5.40 8.26
C ARG A 516 -11.90 -4.51 9.48
N LEU A 517 -10.99 -3.53 9.47
CA LEU A 517 -10.88 -2.55 10.56
C LEU A 517 -12.14 -1.70 10.68
N GLN A 518 -12.79 -1.38 9.55
CA GLN A 518 -14.07 -0.66 9.53
C GLN A 518 -15.21 -1.54 10.06
N SER A 519 -15.31 -2.80 9.63
CA SER A 519 -16.28 -3.75 10.18
C SER A 519 -16.08 -3.94 11.68
N TYR A 520 -14.83 -4.12 12.12
CA TYR A 520 -14.49 -4.24 13.54
C TYR A 520 -14.85 -2.97 14.32
N ALA A 521 -14.55 -1.78 13.80
CA ALA A 521 -14.95 -0.53 14.44
C ALA A 521 -16.47 -0.39 14.55
N GLN A 522 -17.20 -0.77 13.50
CA GLN A 522 -18.66 -0.73 13.48
C GLN A 522 -19.25 -1.70 14.50
N GLU A 523 -18.72 -2.93 14.56
CA GLU A 523 -19.06 -3.90 15.60
C GLU A 523 -18.82 -3.23 16.96
N GLU A 524 -17.59 -2.79 17.25
CA GLU A 524 -17.16 -2.09 18.48
C GLU A 524 -17.91 -0.79 18.82
N GLY A 525 -18.77 -0.29 17.94
CA GLY A 525 -19.47 0.99 18.17
C GLY A 525 -18.51 2.18 18.19
N LEU A 526 -17.36 2.04 17.51
CA LEU A 526 -16.29 3.03 17.47
C LEU A 526 -16.25 3.76 16.13
N THR A 527 -15.72 4.98 16.17
CA THR A 527 -15.39 5.70 14.94
C THR A 527 -14.17 5.06 14.28
N ALA A 528 -14.37 4.44 13.12
CA ALA A 528 -13.30 3.77 12.39
C ALA A 528 -12.16 4.74 12.06
N PRO A 529 -10.89 4.35 12.29
CA PRO A 529 -9.77 5.19 11.90
C PRO A 529 -9.73 5.36 10.38
N THR A 530 -9.40 6.55 9.93
CA THR A 530 -9.14 6.77 8.50
C THR A 530 -7.94 5.94 8.06
N SER A 531 -7.87 5.60 6.77
CA SER A 531 -6.75 4.83 6.22
C SER A 531 -5.39 5.52 6.43
N GLN A 532 -5.36 6.85 6.55
CA GLN A 532 -4.15 7.58 6.93
C GLN A 532 -3.76 7.31 8.39
N VAL A 533 -4.70 7.45 9.33
CA VAL A 533 -4.51 7.21 10.77
C VAL A 533 -4.09 5.77 11.02
N ALA A 534 -4.84 4.81 10.47
CA ALA A 534 -4.52 3.38 10.59
C ALA A 534 -3.12 3.06 10.04
N ARG A 535 -2.72 3.66 8.92
CA ARG A 535 -1.37 3.45 8.35
C ARG A 535 -0.28 4.07 9.19
N ALA A 536 -0.55 5.20 9.83
CA ALA A 536 0.38 5.86 10.74
C ALA A 536 0.63 4.98 11.98
N ILE A 537 -0.43 4.48 12.60
CA ILE A 537 -0.38 3.50 13.71
C ILE A 537 0.38 2.25 13.25
N PHE A 538 -0.03 1.64 12.13
CA PHE A 538 0.59 0.43 11.59
C PHE A 538 2.10 0.56 11.32
N ASN A 539 2.53 1.70 10.76
CA ASN A 539 3.95 1.96 10.49
C ASN A 539 4.74 2.28 11.77
N ARG A 540 4.07 2.62 12.87
CA ARG A 540 4.71 2.94 14.14
C ARG A 540 4.92 1.71 15.01
N ILE A 541 4.10 0.67 14.83
CA ILE A 541 4.25 -0.61 15.54
C ILE A 541 5.62 -1.22 15.18
N PRO A 542 6.54 -1.33 16.15
CA PRO A 542 7.86 -1.87 15.91
C PRO A 542 7.73 -3.35 15.59
N LYS A 543 8.37 -3.77 14.50
CA LYS A 543 8.48 -5.17 14.13
C LYS A 543 9.93 -5.61 14.34
N PRO A 544 10.21 -6.50 15.30
CA PRO A 544 11.56 -6.99 15.54
C PRO A 544 12.16 -7.61 14.26
N PRO A 545 13.47 -7.48 14.06
CA PRO A 545 14.14 -8.16 12.95
C PRO A 545 13.91 -9.68 13.09
N ASN A 546 13.57 -10.33 11.97
CA ASN A 546 13.29 -11.77 11.88
C ASN A 546 12.17 -12.26 12.82
N TRP A 547 11.24 -11.38 13.17
CA TRP A 547 10.09 -11.69 14.01
C TRP A 547 9.39 -13.01 13.66
N HIS A 548 9.25 -13.31 12.37
CA HIS A 548 8.43 -14.44 11.92
C HIS A 548 9.04 -15.82 12.11
N GLY A 549 10.35 -15.92 12.22
CA GLY A 549 11.03 -17.21 12.26
C GLY A 549 12.53 -17.10 12.40
N GLY A 550 13.01 -16.12 13.18
CA GLY A 550 14.39 -16.04 13.63
C GLY A 550 15.47 -16.14 12.54
N TYR A 551 16.61 -16.70 12.94
CA TYR A 551 17.72 -17.07 12.06
C TYR A 551 17.96 -18.57 12.15
N GLY A 552 18.23 -19.23 11.02
CA GLY A 552 18.54 -20.65 10.93
C GLY A 552 18.62 -21.10 9.47
N GLU A 553 19.26 -22.24 9.22
CA GLU A 553 19.44 -22.77 7.85
C GLU A 553 18.09 -23.08 7.17
N ASP A 554 17.18 -23.73 7.89
CA ASP A 554 15.84 -24.05 7.40
C ASP A 554 15.06 -22.79 6.98
N VAL A 555 15.16 -21.70 7.75
CA VAL A 555 14.44 -20.44 7.46
C VAL A 555 15.19 -19.53 6.49
N ALA A 556 16.49 -19.75 6.26
CA ALA A 556 17.28 -18.98 5.29
C ALA A 556 16.84 -19.25 3.85
N THR A 557 16.26 -20.42 3.59
CA THR A 557 15.76 -20.83 2.27
C THR A 557 14.39 -20.24 1.93
N VAL A 558 13.65 -19.73 2.91
CA VAL A 558 12.34 -19.11 2.74
C VAL A 558 12.39 -17.59 2.90
N ARG A 559 11.50 -16.89 2.21
CA ARG A 559 11.39 -15.43 2.32
C ARG A 559 10.67 -15.04 3.61
N GLN A 560 11.23 -14.05 4.29
CA GLN A 560 10.58 -13.35 5.42
C GLN A 560 9.81 -12.09 4.98
N ARG A 561 9.88 -11.72 3.69
CA ARG A 561 9.21 -10.54 3.10
C ARG A 561 8.67 -10.89 1.72
N SER A 562 7.43 -10.50 1.43
CA SER A 562 6.82 -10.74 0.12
C SER A 562 7.44 -9.85 -0.99
N THR A 563 7.96 -8.68 -0.59
CA THR A 563 8.56 -7.69 -1.51
C THR A 563 9.91 -8.12 -2.09
N LEU A 564 10.50 -9.20 -1.58
CA LEU A 564 11.70 -9.80 -2.16
C LEU A 564 11.32 -10.59 -3.40
N VAL A 565 11.80 -10.14 -4.56
CA VAL A 565 11.64 -10.84 -5.85
C VAL A 565 12.63 -12.00 -5.93
N LEU A 566 12.38 -13.04 -5.13
CA LEU A 566 13.08 -14.32 -5.19
C LEU A 566 12.05 -15.40 -5.49
N ARG A 567 12.45 -16.42 -6.25
CA ARG A 567 11.63 -17.62 -6.52
C ARG A 567 11.71 -18.60 -5.33
N ALA A 568 11.39 -18.11 -4.13
CA ALA A 568 11.42 -18.89 -2.91
C ALA A 568 10.06 -18.80 -2.18
N PRO A 569 9.63 -19.85 -1.47
CA PRO A 569 8.39 -19.81 -0.71
C PRO A 569 8.45 -18.76 0.41
N CYS A 570 7.30 -18.30 0.90
CA CYS A 570 7.22 -17.35 2.01
C CYS A 570 6.85 -18.09 3.30
N LEU A 571 7.44 -17.68 4.42
CA LEU A 571 7.01 -18.18 5.73
C LEU A 571 5.60 -17.66 6.07
N HIS A 572 4.80 -18.43 6.80
CA HIS A 572 3.39 -18.13 7.13
C HIS A 572 2.52 -17.98 5.89
N GLU A 573 2.89 -18.68 4.82
CA GLU A 573 2.09 -18.71 3.60
C GLU A 573 0.98 -19.74 3.76
N VAL A 574 1.34 -20.98 4.11
CA VAL A 574 0.37 -22.07 4.25
C VAL A 574 0.62 -22.85 5.54
N TRP A 575 -0.40 -22.94 6.38
CA TRP A 575 -0.41 -23.84 7.53
C TRP A 575 -1.32 -25.03 7.26
N VAL A 576 -0.87 -26.22 7.68
CA VAL A 576 -1.59 -27.49 7.49
C VAL A 576 -1.84 -28.14 8.84
N ALA A 577 -3.10 -28.47 9.13
CA ALA A 577 -3.47 -29.25 10.30
C ALA A 577 -3.28 -30.75 10.01
N LEU A 578 -2.40 -31.41 10.77
CA LEU A 578 -2.16 -32.85 10.69
C LEU A 578 -2.38 -33.50 12.07
N GLN A 579 -3.17 -34.57 12.11
CA GLN A 579 -3.35 -35.35 13.33
C GLN A 579 -2.30 -36.46 13.40
N VAL A 580 -1.73 -36.63 14.59
CA VAL A 580 -0.79 -37.71 14.87
C VAL A 580 -1.53 -39.04 14.73
N PRO A 581 -1.05 -39.98 13.89
CA PRO A 581 -1.83 -41.15 13.48
C PRO A 581 -2.15 -42.10 14.63
N GLN A 582 -1.25 -42.18 15.61
CA GLN A 582 -1.38 -43.03 16.79
C GLN A 582 -1.59 -42.16 18.03
N ARG A 583 -2.49 -42.60 18.91
CA ARG A 583 -2.73 -41.93 20.19
C ARG A 583 -1.55 -42.16 21.13
N LEU A 584 -1.21 -41.14 21.91
CA LEU A 584 -0.23 -41.23 22.98
C LEU A 584 -0.79 -42.06 24.12
N SER A 585 0.02 -42.99 24.64
CA SER A 585 -0.33 -43.82 25.79
C SER A 585 -0.09 -43.06 27.11
N ILE A 586 -0.88 -42.00 27.31
CA ILE A 586 -0.89 -41.16 28.52
C ILE A 586 -2.33 -40.99 29.00
N ALA A 587 -2.53 -41.07 30.31
CA ALA A 587 -3.82 -40.78 30.93
C ALA A 587 -3.97 -39.26 31.11
N LEU A 588 -5.06 -38.70 30.60
CA LEU A 588 -5.43 -37.31 30.74
C LEU A 588 -6.48 -37.13 31.83
N VAL A 589 -6.28 -36.09 32.65
CA VAL A 589 -7.26 -35.59 33.62
C VAL A 589 -7.57 -34.11 33.36
N ASP A 590 -8.71 -33.62 33.85
CA ASP A 590 -9.00 -32.20 33.87
C ASP A 590 -8.21 -31.47 34.97
N GLU A 591 -8.36 -30.14 35.09
CA GLU A 591 -7.67 -29.34 36.11
C GLU A 591 -8.13 -29.68 37.55
N ALA A 592 -9.26 -30.36 37.72
CA ALA A 592 -9.75 -30.85 39.00
C ALA A 592 -9.35 -32.31 39.29
N GLY A 593 -8.61 -32.96 38.37
CA GLY A 593 -8.14 -34.34 38.51
C GLY A 593 -9.12 -35.41 38.04
N HIS A 594 -10.26 -35.05 37.44
CA HIS A 594 -11.21 -36.04 36.92
C HIS A 594 -10.67 -36.68 35.64
N PRO A 595 -10.81 -38.00 35.46
CA PRO A 595 -10.31 -38.69 34.28
C PRO A 595 -11.05 -38.26 33.02
N LEU A 596 -10.29 -37.87 31.99
CA LEU A 596 -10.81 -37.50 30.67
C LEU A 596 -10.61 -38.64 29.65
N SER A 597 -9.42 -39.24 29.62
CA SER A 597 -9.11 -40.36 28.73
C SER A 597 -7.87 -41.14 29.20
N GLN A 598 -7.78 -42.41 28.81
CA GLN A 598 -6.59 -43.25 29.02
C GLN A 598 -5.53 -43.09 27.91
N SER A 599 -5.87 -42.36 26.85
CA SER A 599 -4.97 -42.08 25.73
C SER A 599 -5.26 -40.71 25.15
N ALA A 600 -4.24 -40.01 24.66
CA ALA A 600 -4.38 -38.68 24.09
C ALA A 600 -4.20 -38.69 22.57
N ALA A 601 -5.07 -37.99 21.85
CA ALA A 601 -4.84 -37.62 20.46
C ALA A 601 -4.16 -36.25 20.38
N VAL A 602 -3.34 -36.05 19.36
CA VAL A 602 -2.59 -34.81 19.15
C VAL A 602 -2.87 -34.29 17.76
N LEU A 603 -3.19 -32.98 17.68
CA LEU A 603 -3.32 -32.26 16.42
C LEU A 603 -2.24 -31.19 16.36
N ILE A 604 -1.53 -31.10 15.24
CA ILE A 604 -0.39 -30.18 15.05
C ILE A 604 -0.65 -29.36 13.80
N PHE A 605 -0.42 -28.04 13.88
CA PHE A 605 -0.29 -27.20 12.70
C PHE A 605 1.17 -27.16 12.28
N PHE A 606 1.42 -27.36 10.99
CA PHE A 606 2.73 -27.25 10.37
C PHE A 606 2.78 -26.10 9.37
N GLU A 607 3.90 -25.38 9.33
CA GLU A 607 4.23 -24.55 8.17
C GLU A 607 4.63 -25.45 7.00
N GLU A 608 3.91 -25.37 5.88
CA GLU A 608 4.03 -26.31 4.76
C GLU A 608 5.46 -26.38 4.19
N HIS A 609 6.11 -25.23 4.01
CA HIS A 609 7.36 -25.15 3.25
C HIS A 609 8.61 -25.59 4.01
N ILE A 610 8.63 -25.43 5.34
CA ILE A 610 9.75 -25.86 6.19
C ILE A 610 9.41 -27.11 7.00
N GLU A 611 8.16 -27.57 6.94
CA GLU A 611 7.64 -28.74 7.64
C GLU A 611 7.91 -28.71 9.16
N ARG A 612 7.82 -27.51 9.73
CA ARG A 612 8.03 -27.29 11.18
C ARG A 612 6.69 -27.02 11.88
N PRO A 613 6.52 -27.52 13.11
CA PRO A 613 5.30 -27.28 13.86
C PRO A 613 5.21 -25.80 14.22
N VAL A 614 4.04 -25.20 14.05
CA VAL A 614 3.75 -23.82 14.49
C VAL A 614 2.89 -23.80 15.75
N GLY A 615 2.28 -24.92 16.14
CA GLY A 615 1.54 -25.12 17.38
C GLY A 615 0.86 -26.48 17.42
N LEU A 616 0.38 -26.89 18.59
CA LEU A 616 -0.30 -28.17 18.79
C LEU A 616 -1.40 -28.09 19.85
N TRP A 617 -2.27 -29.09 19.85
CA TRP A 617 -3.22 -29.33 20.93
C TRP A 617 -3.31 -30.82 21.26
N VAL A 618 -3.53 -31.12 22.54
CA VAL A 618 -3.62 -32.48 23.09
C VAL A 618 -4.97 -32.63 23.79
N ASP A 619 -5.77 -33.61 23.36
CA ASP A 619 -7.03 -33.96 24.03
C ASP A 619 -7.45 -35.39 23.67
N SER A 620 -8.58 -35.86 24.19
CA SER A 620 -9.22 -37.07 23.67
C SER A 620 -9.64 -36.86 22.21
N GLU A 621 -10.32 -35.77 21.90
CA GLU A 621 -10.69 -35.34 20.55
C GLU A 621 -10.16 -33.92 20.31
N PRO A 622 -8.99 -33.76 19.67
CA PRO A 622 -8.32 -32.47 19.62
C PRO A 622 -9.10 -31.48 18.75
N ASP A 623 -9.32 -30.29 19.30
CA ASP A 623 -10.03 -29.19 18.64
C ASP A 623 -9.08 -28.37 17.74
N PRO A 624 -9.37 -28.23 16.43
CA PRO A 624 -8.54 -27.45 15.51
C PRO A 624 -8.46 -25.96 15.87
N GLY A 625 -9.49 -25.37 16.47
CA GLY A 625 -9.42 -23.97 16.87
C GLY A 625 -8.55 -23.75 18.10
N LEU A 626 -8.53 -24.68 19.06
CA LEU A 626 -7.59 -24.60 20.19
C LEU A 626 -6.13 -24.81 19.73
N ALA A 627 -5.90 -25.75 18.81
CA ALA A 627 -4.58 -25.93 18.21
C ALA A 627 -4.13 -24.67 17.44
N LEU A 628 -5.05 -24.02 16.71
CA LEU A 628 -4.76 -22.78 15.99
C LEU A 628 -4.55 -21.60 16.96
N HIS A 629 -5.33 -21.52 18.04
CA HIS A 629 -5.14 -20.53 19.10
C HIS A 629 -3.76 -20.68 19.74
N GLN A 630 -3.35 -21.90 20.11
CA GLN A 630 -2.01 -22.16 20.62
C GLN A 630 -0.94 -21.76 19.59
N ALA A 631 -1.14 -22.04 18.30
CA ALA A 631 -0.19 -21.72 17.24
C ALA A 631 -0.01 -20.20 16.98
N LEU A 632 -1.05 -19.39 17.20
CA LEU A 632 -1.00 -17.95 17.00
C LEU A 632 -0.40 -17.21 18.20
N TRP A 633 -0.85 -17.56 19.41
CA TRP A 633 -0.55 -16.79 20.62
C TRP A 633 0.48 -17.42 21.55
N HIS A 634 0.70 -18.74 21.47
CA HIS A 634 1.65 -19.48 22.31
C HIS A 634 1.54 -19.14 23.80
N PRO A 635 0.33 -19.17 24.40
CA PRO A 635 0.20 -18.89 25.82
C PRO A 635 1.08 -19.86 26.63
N GLY A 636 1.86 -19.31 27.56
CA GLY A 636 2.84 -20.06 28.36
C GLY A 636 4.19 -20.32 27.68
N HIS A 637 4.34 -20.06 26.38
CA HIS A 637 5.54 -20.40 25.59
C HIS A 637 6.11 -19.19 24.83
N PRO A 638 6.48 -18.08 25.52
CA PRO A 638 6.91 -16.85 24.86
C PRO A 638 8.18 -17.03 24.00
N ASN A 639 8.96 -18.07 24.26
CA ASN A 639 10.20 -18.38 23.53
C ASN A 639 9.98 -19.13 22.21
N TRP A 640 8.73 -19.37 21.81
CA TRP A 640 8.44 -20.10 20.59
C TRP A 640 9.03 -19.39 19.34
N PRO A 641 9.76 -20.10 18.46
CA PRO A 641 10.55 -19.42 17.42
C PRO A 641 9.74 -19.00 16.18
N LEU A 642 8.72 -19.76 15.80
CA LEU A 642 7.88 -19.46 14.62
C LEU A 642 6.63 -18.66 15.02
N ARG A 643 6.57 -17.39 14.62
CA ARG A 643 5.52 -16.44 15.07
C ARG A 643 4.81 -15.81 13.89
N GLY A 644 3.49 -15.92 13.82
CA GLY A 644 2.76 -15.33 12.71
C GLY A 644 1.33 -15.81 12.60
N ALA A 645 0.71 -15.48 11.48
CA ALA A 645 -0.60 -15.95 11.06
C ALA A 645 -0.55 -16.31 9.55
N PRO A 646 -1.14 -17.45 9.16
CA PRO A 646 -0.99 -18.01 7.81
C PRO A 646 -1.83 -17.31 6.76
N SER A 647 -1.38 -17.24 5.52
CA SER A 647 -2.21 -16.74 4.39
C SER A 647 -3.27 -17.76 4.00
N VAL A 648 -2.96 -19.05 4.11
CA VAL A 648 -3.84 -20.17 3.80
C VAL A 648 -3.85 -21.14 4.98
N LEU A 649 -5.04 -21.52 5.42
CA LEU A 649 -5.27 -22.55 6.43
C LEU A 649 -5.82 -23.80 5.75
N LYS A 650 -5.04 -24.88 5.72
CA LYS A 650 -5.49 -26.18 5.22
C LYS A 650 -5.92 -27.05 6.41
N ILE A 651 -7.22 -27.33 6.50
CA ILE A 651 -7.79 -28.13 7.60
C ILE A 651 -8.60 -29.29 7.02
N PRO A 652 -8.33 -30.54 7.42
CA PRO A 652 -9.19 -31.66 7.07
C PRO A 652 -10.63 -31.47 7.54
N SER A 653 -11.59 -31.64 6.62
CA SER A 653 -13.01 -31.42 6.91
C SER A 653 -13.53 -32.27 8.08
N LEU A 654 -12.91 -33.43 8.30
CA LEU A 654 -13.25 -34.35 9.40
C LEU A 654 -12.97 -33.77 10.80
N PHE A 655 -12.15 -32.72 10.93
CA PHE A 655 -11.89 -32.04 12.21
C PHE A 655 -12.88 -30.92 12.53
N LEU A 656 -13.71 -30.50 11.57
CA LEU A 656 -14.51 -29.28 11.70
C LEU A 656 -15.96 -29.49 12.17
N LYS A 657 -16.35 -30.72 12.50
CA LYS A 657 -17.75 -31.16 12.70
C LYS A 657 -18.69 -30.12 13.35
N GLN A 658 -18.35 -29.59 14.53
CA GLN A 658 -19.18 -28.63 15.26
C GLN A 658 -18.65 -27.18 15.22
N ARG A 659 -17.48 -26.97 14.62
CA ARG A 659 -16.67 -25.75 14.74
C ARG A 659 -16.40 -25.05 13.41
N GLN A 660 -16.95 -25.57 12.30
CA GLN A 660 -16.68 -25.04 10.96
C GLN A 660 -16.96 -23.53 10.87
N GLY A 661 -18.14 -23.07 11.31
CA GLY A 661 -18.51 -21.65 11.25
C GLY A 661 -17.60 -20.75 12.09
N ASP A 662 -17.14 -21.20 13.26
CA ASP A 662 -16.18 -20.47 14.09
C ASP A 662 -14.82 -20.34 13.39
N ILE A 663 -14.34 -21.43 12.79
CA ILE A 663 -13.06 -21.46 12.07
C ILE A 663 -13.13 -20.61 10.79
N GLU A 664 -14.25 -20.63 10.08
CA GLU A 664 -14.49 -19.77 8.91
C GLU A 664 -14.48 -18.29 9.30
N ARG A 665 -15.17 -17.90 10.37
CA ARG A 665 -15.14 -16.53 10.89
C ARG A 665 -13.75 -16.11 11.33
N ALA A 666 -13.04 -16.98 12.06
CA ALA A 666 -11.67 -16.71 12.49
C ALA A 666 -10.72 -16.56 11.28
N ALA A 667 -10.82 -17.45 10.29
CA ALA A 667 -10.02 -17.39 9.07
C ALA A 667 -10.30 -16.10 8.28
N ASP A 668 -11.57 -15.75 8.06
CA ASP A 668 -11.92 -14.52 7.37
C ASP A 668 -11.42 -13.30 8.14
N TRP A 669 -11.62 -13.24 9.46
CA TRP A 669 -11.13 -12.14 10.28
C TRP A 669 -9.62 -11.99 10.16
N MET A 670 -8.86 -13.09 10.22
CA MET A 670 -7.40 -13.08 10.05
C MET A 670 -6.95 -12.70 8.64
N SER A 671 -7.86 -12.60 7.67
CA SER A 671 -7.54 -12.49 6.23
C SER A 671 -6.84 -13.74 5.69
N SER A 672 -7.21 -14.91 6.20
CA SER A 672 -6.67 -16.22 5.81
C SER A 672 -7.67 -16.95 4.93
N GLU A 673 -7.20 -17.51 3.83
CA GLU A 673 -8.00 -18.41 3.00
C GLU A 673 -8.14 -19.76 3.69
N LEU A 674 -9.37 -20.19 4.00
CA LEU A 674 -9.63 -21.52 4.54
C LEU A 674 -9.80 -22.52 3.38
N GLN A 675 -8.94 -23.54 3.36
CA GLN A 675 -8.99 -24.65 2.42
C GLN A 675 -9.34 -25.93 3.17
N LEU A 676 -10.53 -26.46 2.88
CA LEU A 676 -10.99 -27.72 3.47
C LEU A 676 -10.42 -28.89 2.69
N LEU A 677 -9.65 -29.76 3.37
CA LEU A 677 -9.11 -30.96 2.76
C LEU A 677 -10.07 -32.13 2.95
N ASN A 678 -10.46 -32.77 1.85
CA ASN A 678 -11.09 -34.08 1.93
C ASN A 678 -10.06 -35.15 2.34
N ARG A 679 -10.52 -36.38 2.64
CA ARG A 679 -9.65 -37.48 3.09
C ARG A 679 -8.49 -37.76 2.13
N PHE A 680 -8.75 -37.78 0.82
CA PHE A 680 -7.74 -38.05 -0.20
C PHE A 680 -6.70 -36.92 -0.28
N GLN A 681 -7.16 -35.67 -0.30
CA GLN A 681 -6.28 -34.50 -0.30
C GLN A 681 -5.43 -34.44 0.96
N HIS A 682 -6.00 -34.76 2.13
CA HIS A 682 -5.27 -34.81 3.38
C HIS A 682 -4.18 -35.89 3.37
N SER A 683 -4.47 -37.10 2.92
CA SER A 683 -3.45 -38.15 2.78
C SER A 683 -2.33 -37.73 1.82
N ARG A 684 -2.67 -37.18 0.66
CA ARG A 684 -1.68 -36.69 -0.31
C ARG A 684 -0.86 -35.52 0.24
N GLN A 685 -1.46 -34.65 1.03
CA GLN A 685 -0.76 -33.53 1.67
C GLN A 685 0.25 -34.05 2.70
N ARG A 686 -0.17 -35.04 3.49
CA ARG A 686 0.68 -35.71 4.48
C ARG A 686 1.87 -36.42 3.83
N GLU A 687 1.66 -37.16 2.74
CA GLU A 687 2.73 -37.80 1.95
C GLU A 687 3.78 -36.82 1.42
N LYS A 688 3.40 -35.57 1.15
CA LYS A 688 4.33 -34.52 0.68
C LYS A 688 5.21 -33.95 1.78
N MET A 689 4.85 -34.15 3.06
CA MET A 689 5.51 -33.53 4.21
C MET A 689 6.27 -34.59 5.02
N ALA A 690 7.31 -35.16 4.41
CA ALA A 690 8.06 -36.29 4.95
C ALA A 690 8.74 -35.99 6.31
N LYS A 691 9.22 -34.77 6.55
CA LYS A 691 9.79 -34.37 7.84
C LYS A 691 8.71 -34.24 8.91
N ALA A 692 7.52 -33.76 8.54
CA ALA A 692 6.37 -33.70 9.46
C ALA A 692 5.90 -35.11 9.84
N GLU A 693 5.85 -36.04 8.88
CA GLU A 693 5.54 -37.46 9.08
C GLU A 693 6.50 -38.13 10.07
N ASP A 694 7.81 -37.94 9.88
CA ASP A 694 8.85 -38.45 10.77
C ASP A 694 8.69 -37.88 12.19
N LEU A 695 8.48 -36.56 12.29
CA LEU A 695 8.28 -35.89 13.58
C LEU A 695 7.07 -36.46 14.33
N MET A 696 5.93 -36.64 13.66
CA MET A 696 4.72 -37.21 14.27
C MET A 696 4.98 -38.65 14.75
N SER A 697 5.71 -39.45 13.98
CA SER A 697 6.07 -40.82 14.36
C SER A 697 6.98 -40.84 15.61
N ARG A 698 7.97 -39.94 15.65
CA ARG A 698 8.85 -39.77 16.81
C ARG A 698 8.12 -39.25 18.04
N LEU A 699 7.15 -38.34 17.88
CA LEU A 699 6.35 -37.82 18.99
C LEU A 699 5.61 -38.93 19.73
N VAL A 700 5.09 -39.93 19.01
CA VAL A 700 4.38 -41.07 19.63
C VAL A 700 5.28 -41.83 20.59
N VAL A 701 6.53 -42.08 20.19
CA VAL A 701 7.48 -42.87 20.98
C VAL A 701 8.26 -42.00 21.97
N ASP A 702 8.99 -41.03 21.46
CA ASP A 702 9.92 -40.18 22.21
C ASP A 702 9.18 -39.13 23.02
N GLY A 703 8.10 -38.54 22.48
CA GLY A 703 7.27 -37.56 23.19
C GLY A 703 6.56 -38.21 24.38
N THR A 704 5.96 -39.40 24.20
CA THR A 704 5.38 -40.15 25.32
C THR A 704 6.42 -40.50 26.39
N LYS A 705 7.62 -40.96 25.99
CA LYS A 705 8.71 -41.23 26.94
C LYS A 705 9.15 -39.97 27.68
N PHE A 706 9.22 -38.84 27.00
CA PHE A 706 9.59 -37.55 27.59
C PHE A 706 8.55 -37.09 28.62
N LEU A 707 7.26 -37.11 28.30
CA LEU A 707 6.20 -36.79 29.24
C LEU A 707 6.25 -37.70 30.48
N ARG A 708 6.45 -39.01 30.29
CA ARG A 708 6.61 -39.96 31.40
C ARG A 708 7.87 -39.72 32.23
N LYS A 709 8.94 -39.19 31.63
CA LYS A 709 10.17 -38.83 32.34
C LYS A 709 9.94 -37.63 33.25
N ILE A 710 9.22 -36.61 32.77
CA ILE A 710 8.96 -35.37 33.53
C ILE A 710 7.90 -35.60 34.61
N PHE A 711 6.77 -36.21 34.23
CA PHE A 711 5.60 -36.30 35.09
C PHE A 711 5.46 -37.67 35.78
N GLY A 712 6.22 -38.68 35.39
CA GLY A 712 6.08 -40.05 35.87
C GLY A 712 4.96 -40.83 35.16
N LYS A 713 4.43 -41.87 35.82
CA LYS A 713 3.30 -42.68 35.31
C LYS A 713 1.92 -42.16 35.75
N ARG A 714 1.85 -41.04 36.49
CA ARG A 714 0.56 -40.49 36.94
C ARG A 714 -0.24 -39.94 35.75
N PRO A 715 -1.57 -39.83 35.89
CA PRO A 715 -2.36 -39.01 34.98
C PRO A 715 -1.86 -37.56 35.00
N ILE A 716 -1.88 -36.92 33.84
CA ILE A 716 -1.45 -35.53 33.66
C ILE A 716 -2.59 -34.67 33.14
N THR A 717 -2.58 -33.38 33.49
CA THR A 717 -3.61 -32.47 32.97
C THR A 717 -3.41 -32.19 31.48
N ARG A 718 -4.45 -31.68 30.81
CA ARG A 718 -4.32 -31.19 29.42
C ARG A 718 -3.21 -30.15 29.29
N ARG A 719 -3.14 -29.23 30.25
CA ARG A 719 -2.09 -28.20 30.30
C ARG A 719 -0.70 -28.83 30.36
N GLU A 720 -0.48 -29.73 31.31
CA GLU A 720 0.81 -30.44 31.46
C GLU A 720 1.21 -31.20 30.20
N ALA A 721 0.24 -31.82 29.51
CA ALA A 721 0.48 -32.53 28.26
C ALA A 721 0.85 -31.57 27.11
N VAL A 722 0.13 -30.47 26.93
CA VAL A 722 0.42 -29.45 25.90
C VAL A 722 1.78 -28.82 26.15
N ASP A 723 2.02 -28.34 27.38
CA ASP A 723 3.27 -27.68 27.76
C ASP A 723 4.46 -28.63 27.63
N GLY A 724 4.34 -29.86 28.13
CA GLY A 724 5.40 -30.85 28.03
C GLY A 724 5.72 -31.26 26.58
N LEU A 725 4.74 -31.28 25.67
CA LEU A 725 5.01 -31.55 24.25
C LEU A 725 5.60 -30.35 23.52
N LEU A 726 5.17 -29.13 23.83
CA LEU A 726 5.81 -27.91 23.30
C LEU A 726 7.26 -27.80 23.77
N ASP A 727 7.52 -28.11 25.04
CA ASP A 727 8.86 -28.26 25.59
C ASP A 727 9.62 -29.35 24.87
N TRP A 728 9.04 -30.51 24.60
CA TRP A 728 9.73 -31.57 23.83
C TRP A 728 10.13 -31.12 22.42
N LEU A 729 9.29 -30.34 21.74
CA LEU A 729 9.58 -29.83 20.39
C LEU A 729 10.71 -28.80 20.38
N THR A 730 10.85 -28.03 21.47
CA THR A 730 11.83 -26.94 21.59
C THR A 730 13.11 -27.38 22.31
N THR A 731 13.00 -28.27 23.30
CA THR A 731 14.07 -28.78 24.14
C THR A 731 14.36 -30.24 23.79
N GLY A 732 15.56 -30.53 23.27
CA GLY A 732 15.97 -31.93 23.14
C GLY A 732 17.11 -32.23 22.18
N GLY A 733 18.30 -32.31 22.76
CA GLY A 733 19.53 -32.85 22.19
C GLY A 733 20.72 -32.12 22.77
N GLU A 734 21.84 -32.81 23.03
CA GLU A 734 23.13 -32.21 23.41
C GLU A 734 23.67 -31.20 22.37
N GLU A 735 22.95 -31.04 21.23
CA GLU A 735 23.32 -30.22 20.07
C GLU A 735 22.22 -29.21 19.61
N GLY A 736 21.31 -28.77 20.51
CA GLY A 736 20.28 -27.77 20.18
C GLY A 736 18.87 -28.34 19.93
N GLY A 737 17.85 -27.48 19.89
CA GLY A 737 16.43 -27.88 19.92
C GLY A 737 16.00 -28.81 18.78
N ARG A 738 15.08 -29.77 19.06
CA ARG A 738 14.69 -30.86 18.13
C ARG A 738 14.17 -30.37 16.79
N CYS A 739 13.17 -29.50 16.82
CA CYS A 739 12.53 -28.98 15.61
C CYS A 739 13.15 -27.66 15.13
N PHE A 740 13.92 -27.02 15.99
CA PHE A 740 14.44 -25.68 15.79
C PHE A 740 15.94 -25.61 16.12
N PRO A 741 16.78 -26.50 15.55
CA PRO A 741 18.21 -26.45 15.80
C PRO A 741 18.75 -25.13 15.25
N ASN A 742 19.59 -24.45 16.04
CA ASN A 742 20.18 -23.15 15.71
C ASN A 742 19.18 -22.00 15.53
N HIS A 743 17.90 -22.18 15.88
CA HIS A 743 16.90 -21.15 15.71
C HIS A 743 16.98 -20.14 16.86
N ARG A 744 17.34 -18.89 16.55
CA ARG A 744 17.31 -17.82 17.57
C ARG A 744 15.90 -17.27 17.71
N THR A 745 15.36 -17.35 18.92
CA THR A 745 14.09 -16.72 19.28
C THR A 745 14.21 -15.19 19.11
N PRO A 746 13.33 -14.55 18.32
CA PRO A 746 13.37 -13.11 18.15
C PRO A 746 12.99 -12.39 19.45
N GLU A 747 13.64 -11.26 19.72
CA GLU A 747 13.30 -10.41 20.86
C GLU A 747 11.84 -9.98 20.80
N LEU A 748 11.18 -10.03 21.96
CA LEU A 748 9.82 -9.57 22.13
C LEU A 748 9.80 -8.03 22.13
N PRO A 749 8.87 -7.37 21.40
CA PRO A 749 8.73 -5.92 21.50
C PRO A 749 8.53 -5.47 22.95
N PRO A 750 9.13 -4.36 23.39
CA PRO A 750 8.83 -3.79 24.71
C PRO A 750 7.32 -3.60 24.88
N GLY A 751 6.74 -4.15 25.96
CA GLY A 751 5.29 -4.12 26.22
C GLY A 751 4.46 -5.23 25.55
N SER A 752 5.07 -6.22 24.89
CA SER A 752 4.35 -7.43 24.45
C SER A 752 4.12 -8.44 25.59
N ILE A 753 4.98 -8.41 26.63
CA ILE A 753 4.88 -9.30 27.80
C ILE A 753 3.74 -8.87 28.76
N THR A 754 3.25 -7.63 28.66
CA THR A 754 2.22 -7.07 29.55
C THR A 754 0.88 -7.80 29.48
N TYR A 755 0.64 -8.60 28.45
CA TYR A 755 -0.54 -9.46 28.34
C TYR A 755 -0.18 -10.94 28.50
N GLY A 756 0.56 -11.19 29.57
CA GLY A 756 0.64 -12.50 30.19
C GLY A 756 1.27 -13.60 29.36
N GLN A 757 2.46 -13.35 28.83
CA GLN A 757 3.23 -14.38 28.12
C GLN A 757 2.64 -14.84 26.77
N THR A 758 1.66 -14.13 26.20
CA THR A 758 1.27 -14.35 24.79
C THR A 758 2.24 -13.63 23.85
N ILE A 759 2.53 -14.24 22.70
CA ILE A 759 3.52 -13.72 21.73
C ILE A 759 2.92 -12.67 20.80
N LEU A 760 1.73 -12.96 20.26
CA LEU A 760 1.06 -12.10 19.28
C LEU A 760 0.02 -11.23 20.01
N PRO A 761 -0.06 -9.92 19.74
CA PRO A 761 -1.17 -9.11 20.25
C PRO A 761 -2.49 -9.52 19.59
N GLY A 762 -3.61 -9.01 20.11
CA GLY A 762 -4.93 -9.34 19.58
C GLY A 762 -5.56 -10.61 20.16
N TYR A 763 -5.04 -11.10 21.30
CA TYR A 763 -5.66 -12.18 22.06
C TYR A 763 -7.01 -11.76 22.68
N ASP A 764 -7.29 -10.46 22.70
CA ASP A 764 -8.53 -9.81 23.14
C ASP A 764 -9.52 -9.54 21.99
N LEU A 765 -9.18 -9.94 20.76
CA LEU A 765 -10.00 -9.70 19.57
C LEU A 765 -10.95 -10.87 19.29
N PRO A 766 -12.06 -10.64 18.54
CA PRO A 766 -13.04 -11.69 18.24
C PRO A 766 -12.46 -12.98 17.65
N VAL A 767 -11.40 -12.88 16.86
CA VAL A 767 -10.67 -14.04 16.32
C VAL A 767 -10.21 -15.01 17.40
N ALA A 768 -9.69 -14.52 18.52
CA ALA A 768 -9.26 -15.39 19.61
C ALA A 768 -10.47 -16.11 20.21
N GLY A 769 -11.55 -15.37 20.46
CA GLY A 769 -12.79 -15.93 21.00
C GLY A 769 -13.44 -17.01 20.12
N TRP A 770 -13.51 -16.84 18.79
CA TRP A 770 -14.02 -17.90 17.90
C TRP A 770 -13.15 -19.15 17.92
N LEU A 771 -11.84 -19.01 18.15
CA LEU A 771 -10.93 -20.14 18.26
C LEU A 771 -11.02 -20.85 19.63
N LEU A 772 -11.72 -20.28 20.61
CA LEU A 772 -11.93 -20.88 21.92
C LEU A 772 -13.26 -21.67 21.98
N PRO A 773 -13.30 -22.78 22.74
CA PRO A 773 -14.51 -23.57 22.93
C PRO A 773 -15.52 -22.82 23.82
N VAL A 774 -16.79 -23.19 23.68
CA VAL A 774 -17.84 -22.76 24.62
C VAL A 774 -17.68 -23.55 25.91
N LEU A 775 -17.41 -22.86 27.03
CA LEU A 775 -17.24 -23.47 28.36
C LEU A 775 -18.57 -23.62 29.11
N GLY A 776 -19.62 -22.94 28.65
CA GLY A 776 -20.95 -22.98 29.24
C GLY A 776 -21.69 -21.66 29.05
N GLN A 777 -22.70 -21.43 29.90
CA GLN A 777 -23.43 -20.16 29.96
C GLN A 777 -23.03 -19.37 31.19
N ALA A 778 -22.96 -18.06 31.05
CA ALA A 778 -22.74 -17.12 32.15
C ALA A 778 -23.95 -16.22 32.32
N GLN A 779 -24.16 -15.72 33.54
CA GLN A 779 -25.26 -14.81 33.83
C GLN A 779 -24.78 -13.37 33.68
N THR A 780 -25.52 -12.58 32.90
CA THR A 780 -25.26 -11.15 32.79
C THR A 780 -25.78 -10.41 34.01
N GLN A 781 -25.02 -9.40 34.43
CA GLN A 781 -25.42 -8.39 35.39
C GLN A 781 -25.13 -7.01 34.77
N ARG A 782 -25.53 -5.93 35.45
CA ARG A 782 -25.33 -4.58 34.91
C ARG A 782 -23.84 -4.31 34.69
N ASN A 783 -23.43 -4.21 33.42
CA ASN A 783 -22.05 -4.01 32.94
C ASN A 783 -21.05 -5.12 33.29
N GLN A 784 -21.51 -6.31 33.67
CA GLN A 784 -20.62 -7.41 34.06
C GLN A 784 -21.22 -8.78 33.77
N VAL A 785 -20.38 -9.81 33.80
CA VAL A 785 -20.80 -11.21 33.64
C VAL A 785 -20.26 -12.04 34.80
N VAL A 786 -21.12 -12.90 35.36
CA VAL A 786 -20.75 -13.78 36.47
C VAL A 786 -20.66 -15.22 35.97
N TYR A 787 -19.50 -15.85 36.18
CA TYR A 787 -19.26 -17.25 35.84
C TYR A 787 -18.41 -17.94 36.91
N ARG A 788 -18.94 -19.03 37.47
CA ARG A 788 -18.30 -19.81 38.56
C ARG A 788 -17.82 -18.94 39.73
N GLY A 789 -18.64 -17.96 40.13
CA GLY A 789 -18.35 -17.04 41.24
C GLY A 789 -17.38 -15.89 40.90
N ASN A 790 -16.77 -15.89 39.71
CA ASN A 790 -15.92 -14.78 39.25
C ASN A 790 -16.76 -13.75 38.50
N VAL A 791 -16.42 -12.48 38.70
CA VAL A 791 -17.02 -11.33 38.01
C VAL A 791 -16.08 -10.89 36.90
N TYR A 792 -16.60 -10.75 35.68
CA TYR A 792 -15.85 -10.30 34.52
C TYR A 792 -16.44 -8.99 33.99
N THR A 793 -15.58 -8.02 33.68
CA THR A 793 -15.98 -6.68 33.23
C THR A 793 -15.14 -6.21 32.05
N ALA A 794 -15.66 -5.21 31.33
CA ALA A 794 -14.89 -4.37 30.41
C ALA A 794 -15.47 -2.94 30.44
N PRO A 795 -14.67 -1.89 30.19
CA PRO A 795 -15.09 -0.50 30.37
C PRO A 795 -16.34 -0.08 29.58
N ASP A 796 -16.52 -0.67 28.39
CA ASP A 796 -17.61 -0.37 27.46
C ASP A 796 -18.67 -1.47 27.37
N PHE A 797 -18.58 -2.50 28.22
CA PHE A 797 -19.53 -3.61 28.19
C PHE A 797 -20.84 -3.21 28.88
N GLN A 798 -21.91 -3.16 28.10
CA GLN A 798 -23.27 -2.92 28.56
C GLN A 798 -24.17 -4.03 28.03
N VAL A 799 -24.90 -4.68 28.93
CA VAL A 799 -25.81 -5.77 28.59
C VAL A 799 -27.00 -5.76 29.53
N GLU A 800 -28.15 -6.22 29.05
CA GLU A 800 -29.34 -6.41 29.89
C GLU A 800 -29.04 -7.46 30.97
N PRO A 801 -29.28 -7.16 32.27
CA PRO A 801 -29.09 -8.12 33.35
C PRO A 801 -30.02 -9.33 33.25
N GLY A 802 -29.56 -10.49 33.71
CA GLY A 802 -30.36 -11.72 33.79
C GLY A 802 -30.39 -12.58 32.52
N LEU A 803 -29.70 -12.16 31.46
CA LEU A 803 -29.52 -12.97 30.26
C LEU A 803 -28.49 -14.09 30.50
N ALA A 804 -28.79 -15.27 29.95
CA ALA A 804 -27.83 -16.36 29.83
C ALA A 804 -27.08 -16.21 28.50
N VAL A 805 -25.77 -15.96 28.56
CA VAL A 805 -24.92 -15.75 27.39
C VAL A 805 -23.88 -16.85 27.29
N ASN A 806 -23.56 -17.29 26.06
CA ASN A 806 -22.53 -18.30 25.87
C ASN A 806 -21.16 -17.71 26.22
N LEU A 807 -20.40 -18.44 27.02
CA LEU A 807 -19.07 -18.07 27.44
C LEU A 807 -18.06 -18.97 26.74
N ARG A 808 -17.07 -18.34 26.12
CA ARG A 808 -15.93 -18.98 25.50
C ARG A 808 -14.66 -18.63 26.27
N GLY A 809 -13.74 -19.57 26.38
CA GLY A 809 -12.53 -19.37 27.17
C GLY A 809 -11.54 -20.51 27.01
N MET A 810 -10.31 -20.28 27.45
CA MET A 810 -9.33 -21.36 27.56
C MET A 810 -9.80 -22.39 28.60
N PRO A 811 -9.69 -23.71 28.33
CA PRO A 811 -10.10 -24.75 29.28
C PRO A 811 -9.34 -24.73 30.62
N PHE A 812 -8.20 -24.06 30.65
CA PHE A 812 -7.34 -23.91 31.81
C PHE A 812 -6.62 -22.55 31.77
N LEU A 813 -6.14 -22.09 32.94
CA LEU A 813 -5.45 -20.82 33.09
C LEU A 813 -3.94 -21.01 33.02
N TYR A 814 -3.24 -20.15 32.29
CA TYR A 814 -1.79 -20.04 32.33
C TYR A 814 -1.36 -18.99 33.36
N ALA A 815 -0.29 -19.29 34.09
CA ALA A 815 0.26 -18.33 35.06
C ALA A 815 0.71 -17.06 34.32
N GLY A 816 0.24 -15.90 34.80
CA GLY A 816 0.56 -14.61 34.21
C GLY A 816 -0.34 -14.20 33.04
N VAL A 817 -1.07 -15.11 32.37
CA VAL A 817 -2.12 -14.75 31.39
C VAL A 817 -3.31 -14.14 32.14
N PRO A 818 -3.75 -12.91 31.81
CA PRO A 818 -4.98 -12.36 32.38
C PRO A 818 -6.13 -13.35 32.20
N ASN A 819 -6.83 -13.67 33.29
CA ASN A 819 -8.03 -14.49 33.20
C ASN A 819 -9.10 -13.68 32.45
N HIS A 820 -9.30 -14.02 31.17
CA HIS A 820 -10.25 -13.38 30.29
C HIS A 820 -11.15 -14.42 29.67
N ILE A 821 -12.36 -13.98 29.35
CA ILE A 821 -13.39 -14.78 28.69
C ILE A 821 -13.92 -14.00 27.50
N PHE A 822 -14.52 -14.72 26.57
CA PHE A 822 -15.31 -14.12 25.51
C PHE A 822 -16.78 -14.42 25.76
N VAL A 823 -17.61 -13.39 25.69
CA VAL A 823 -19.05 -13.51 25.80
C VAL A 823 -19.66 -13.35 24.42
N GLU A 824 -20.47 -14.31 24.01
CA GLU A 824 -21.21 -14.29 22.76
C GLU A 824 -22.60 -13.68 22.99
N GLU A 825 -22.79 -12.48 22.44
CA GLU A 825 -24.08 -11.79 22.41
C GLU A 825 -25.07 -12.52 21.47
N THR A 826 -26.36 -12.20 21.59
CA THR A 826 -27.44 -12.84 20.81
C THR A 826 -27.30 -12.65 19.29
N ASN A 827 -26.58 -11.63 18.86
CA ASN A 827 -26.24 -11.34 17.45
C ASN A 827 -24.99 -12.09 16.96
N GLY A 828 -24.38 -12.97 17.78
CA GLY A 828 -23.16 -13.72 17.45
C GLY A 828 -21.85 -12.93 17.65
N ARG A 829 -21.94 -11.71 18.17
CA ARG A 829 -20.79 -10.87 18.45
C ARG A 829 -20.04 -11.35 19.70
N LEU A 830 -18.71 -11.32 19.64
CA LEU A 830 -17.85 -11.66 20.77
C LEU A 830 -17.28 -10.42 21.47
N ARG A 831 -17.38 -10.38 22.79
CA ARG A 831 -16.76 -9.37 23.65
C ARG A 831 -15.77 -10.01 24.60
N CYS A 832 -14.53 -9.51 24.63
CA CYS A 832 -13.53 -9.93 25.60
C CYS A 832 -13.78 -9.21 26.94
N LEU A 833 -13.91 -9.98 28.02
CA LEU A 833 -14.04 -9.48 29.39
C LEU A 833 -12.89 -10.03 30.23
N VAL A 834 -12.39 -9.22 31.15
CA VAL A 834 -11.33 -9.61 32.10
C VAL A 834 -11.91 -9.78 33.50
N VAL A 835 -11.34 -10.68 34.31
CA VAL A 835 -11.74 -10.80 35.71
C VAL A 835 -11.55 -9.48 36.42
N HIS A 836 -12.61 -9.03 37.09
CA HIS A 836 -12.53 -7.92 38.04
C HIS A 836 -11.90 -8.46 39.33
N GLU A 837 -10.59 -8.33 39.46
CA GLU A 837 -9.96 -8.48 40.76
C GLU A 837 -10.37 -7.26 41.61
N PRO A 838 -11.09 -7.44 42.73
CA PRO A 838 -11.32 -6.32 43.63
C PRO A 838 -9.95 -5.81 44.05
N LEU A 839 -9.70 -4.50 43.88
CA LEU A 839 -8.53 -3.81 44.41
C LEU A 839 -8.44 -4.18 45.91
N ARG A 840 -7.53 -5.08 46.26
CA ARG A 840 -7.29 -5.52 47.63
C ARG A 840 -6.46 -4.49 48.38
#